data_AF-A0A8X6IL85-F1
#
_entry.id   AF-A0A8X6IL85-F1
#
_cell.length_a   1.000
_cell.length_b   1.000
_cell.length_c   1.000
_cell.angle_alpha   90.00
_cell.angle_beta   90.00
_cell.angle_gamma   90.00
#
_symmetry.space_group_name_H-M   'P 1'
#
loop_
_entity.id
_entity.type
_entity.pdbx_description
1 polymer ?
#
loop_
_entity_poly.entity_id
_entity_poly.type
_entity_poly.pdbx_seq_one_letter_code
_entity_poly.pdbx_strand_id
1 'polypeptide(L)'
;MENGGDESGEPRQLKNNADRWPVLLVSSEPRGNKVYEKRDPVSIERSNLLNVIKLVVKELIESSLKYGRQLDSDHVPLQHFFILMEHAMRHGLKPKKGLLGPKKELWNVLEAVEKYMPEASDITSSVRELPSVKTHLGRARAWLRLALMQKKLADYFRMLIDGKDEILREFYERDALMMSEEAIVVGGLLVGLNVIDCNLCVKEEDLDYQQGVIDFSLYLREPNGEVQPIEGVETSNFTAVLDQKNYIEELNRHLNATVTDLQQKVEQLQTTNALMKEDLAISKNQVITLQDENAQLRKICDKLTAESKKRLDEIKADMMAERETYQNTQVGLDSMYTDIRNTLQEEIAKRKVGYTWNDPMLTSLQELEVECELQRTLRDEAEVAMKLLEKDIHEKQDTILSMRRQLEDIKAINLQLYNKLQACEKELKIKTDFSTELESKIVELNKSLHELEDKSYDLVNLKSRNEELVRKFGAQLAEKDQLKSVLESDLKIERAQRASLQSTVENYQKQIASLKDNIKKSQLLNQEYEKLKISHAELQKLHSEHERTLEEMGIQLKESKLKIEDLKETQMVMKEAVWTQDKQVTYCKQCNKPFSVARRKPLQLEEATPSTTPHRDHHRRGPPRLPGGRTSSLRDCQIPPRAPQ
;
A
#
# COMPACT_ATOMS: atom_id res chain seq x y z
N MET A 1 -5.09 30.71 62.35
CA MET A 1 -6.51 30.57 62.73
C MET A 1 -7.05 31.99 62.81
N GLU A 2 -8.10 32.30 62.06
CA GLU A 2 -9.23 33.19 62.42
C GLU A 2 -10.14 33.36 61.19
N ASN A 3 -11.41 33.70 61.41
CA ASN A 3 -12.48 33.73 60.41
C ASN A 3 -13.20 35.09 60.46
N GLY A 4 -13.81 35.48 59.34
CA GLY A 4 -14.70 36.64 59.24
C GLY A 4 -14.14 37.75 58.32
N GLY A 5 -14.96 38.38 57.48
CA GLY A 5 -16.38 38.14 57.25
C GLY A 5 -16.95 39.02 56.13
N ASP A 6 -18.28 38.90 55.95
CA ASP A 6 -19.19 39.78 55.21
C ASP A 6 -18.98 39.99 53.69
N GLU A 7 -19.96 40.54 52.97
CA GLU A 7 -21.33 40.06 52.68
C GLU A 7 -21.99 40.99 51.64
N SER A 8 -23.06 40.51 50.98
CA SER A 8 -24.07 41.32 50.25
C SER A 8 -23.64 42.05 48.94
N GLY A 9 -24.61 42.26 48.02
CA GLY A 9 -24.39 43.10 46.82
C GLY A 9 -25.08 42.72 45.48
N GLU A 10 -26.32 42.23 45.47
CA GLU A 10 -27.14 42.19 44.22
C GLU A 10 -27.51 43.64 43.78
N PRO A 11 -27.84 43.95 42.49
CA PRO A 11 -28.84 43.21 41.72
C PRO A 11 -28.64 43.07 40.19
N ARG A 12 -29.60 42.39 39.56
CA ARG A 12 -29.71 42.09 38.12
C ARG A 12 -30.30 43.25 37.31
N GLN A 13 -29.91 43.36 36.04
CA GLN A 13 -30.83 43.77 34.95
C GLN A 13 -30.63 42.87 33.72
N LEU A 14 -31.69 42.69 32.93
CA LEU A 14 -31.73 41.83 31.74
C LEU A 14 -31.81 42.69 30.47
N LYS A 15 -31.18 42.24 29.37
CA LYS A 15 -31.91 41.66 28.22
C LYS A 15 -31.02 41.27 27.02
N ASN A 16 -31.53 40.28 26.29
CA ASN A 16 -31.35 40.01 24.85
C ASN A 16 -29.91 39.98 24.27
N ASN A 17 -29.47 38.79 23.86
CA ASN A 17 -29.59 38.43 22.44
C ASN A 17 -29.61 36.92 22.21
N ALA A 18 -30.00 36.51 21.00
CA ALA A 18 -30.19 35.11 20.61
C ALA A 18 -28.88 34.39 20.23
N ASP A 19 -29.01 33.08 20.03
CA ASP A 19 -28.12 32.22 19.24
C ASP A 19 -26.63 32.23 19.57
N ARG A 20 -26.26 31.48 20.62
CA ARG A 20 -24.90 30.92 20.73
C ARG A 20 -24.91 29.49 21.26
N TRP A 21 -24.25 28.60 20.51
CA TRP A 21 -24.10 27.18 20.84
C TRP A 21 -23.23 27.00 22.10
N PRO A 22 -23.35 25.87 22.83
CA PRO A 22 -22.60 25.65 24.06
C PRO A 22 -21.08 25.66 23.84
N VAL A 23 -20.37 26.47 24.62
CA VAL A 23 -18.90 26.47 24.63
C VAL A 23 -18.43 25.24 25.42
N LEU A 24 -17.72 24.34 24.74
CA LEU A 24 -16.97 23.27 25.41
C LEU A 24 -15.88 23.88 26.30
N LEU A 25 -15.91 23.53 27.59
CA LEU A 25 -14.90 23.93 28.58
C LEU A 25 -13.58 23.19 28.33
N VAL A 26 -12.77 23.70 27.41
CA VAL A 26 -11.36 23.31 27.30
C VAL A 26 -10.59 24.03 28.39
N SER A 27 -9.90 23.28 29.26
CA SER A 27 -9.07 23.85 30.33
C SER A 27 -7.98 24.76 29.74
N SER A 28 -7.99 26.02 30.15
CA SER A 28 -6.98 27.01 29.77
C SER A 28 -5.76 26.92 30.69
N GLU A 29 -5.09 25.77 30.70
CA GLU A 29 -3.73 25.71 31.23
C GLU A 29 -2.83 26.64 30.39
N PRO A 30 -2.02 27.51 31.03
CA PRO A 30 -1.13 28.41 30.30
C PRO A 30 -0.05 27.58 29.61
N ARG A 31 -0.21 27.37 28.29
CA ARG A 31 0.80 26.71 27.45
C ARG A 31 2.10 27.51 27.51
N GLY A 32 3.03 27.09 28.36
CA GLY A 32 4.37 27.65 28.41
C GLY A 32 4.97 27.61 27.01
N ASN A 33 5.56 28.72 26.56
CA ASN A 33 6.15 28.83 25.23
C ASN A 33 7.24 27.77 25.07
N LYS A 34 6.92 26.66 24.39
CA LYS A 34 7.90 25.70 23.91
C LYS A 34 8.76 26.42 22.88
N VAL A 35 9.91 26.90 23.32
CA VAL A 35 11.00 27.33 22.44
C VAL A 35 11.37 26.11 21.60
N TYR A 36 10.98 26.11 20.34
CA TYR A 36 11.43 25.10 19.39
C TYR A 36 12.90 25.38 19.10
N GLU A 37 13.79 24.68 19.81
CA GLU A 37 15.20 24.66 19.46
C GLU A 37 15.36 24.27 17.99
N LYS A 38 16.04 25.13 17.24
CA LYS A 38 16.27 24.96 15.80
C LYS A 38 17.32 23.86 15.61
N ARG A 39 16.87 22.60 15.66
CA ARG A 39 17.68 21.39 15.52
C ARG A 39 18.68 21.55 14.36
N ASP A 40 19.93 21.20 14.63
CA ASP A 40 21.00 21.24 13.63
C ASP A 40 20.68 20.31 12.44
N PRO A 41 20.61 20.85 11.19
CA PRO A 41 20.38 20.04 10.00
C PRO A 41 21.43 18.94 9.80
N VAL A 42 22.70 19.18 10.15
CA VAL A 42 23.78 18.19 9.95
C VAL A 42 23.62 17.02 10.92
N SER A 43 23.30 17.30 12.19
CA SER A 43 22.95 16.26 13.17
C SER A 43 21.66 15.51 12.83
N ILE A 44 20.72 16.11 12.10
CA ILE A 44 19.55 15.39 11.56
C ILE A 44 20.01 14.46 10.43
N GLU A 45 20.84 14.93 9.50
CA GLU A 45 21.35 14.13 8.37
C GLU A 45 22.12 12.89 8.85
N ARG A 46 23.07 13.06 9.79
CA ARG A 46 23.80 11.93 10.40
C ARG A 46 22.87 10.92 11.08
N SER A 47 21.91 11.39 11.87
CA SER A 47 20.94 10.53 12.56
C SER A 47 20.06 9.76 11.57
N ASN A 48 19.60 10.41 10.50
CA ASN A 48 18.84 9.77 9.43
C ASN A 48 19.66 8.69 8.73
N LEU A 49 20.91 9.00 8.31
CA LEU A 49 21.82 8.01 7.70
C LEU A 49 22.04 6.80 8.62
N LEU A 50 22.31 7.02 9.91
CA LEU A 50 22.48 5.96 10.89
C LEU A 50 21.21 5.10 11.05
N ASN A 51 20.03 5.71 11.11
CA ASN A 51 18.78 4.98 11.31
C ASN A 51 18.38 4.16 10.08
N VAL A 52 18.67 4.66 8.88
CA VAL A 52 18.50 3.88 7.64
C VAL A 52 19.52 2.73 7.58
N ILE A 53 20.79 2.96 7.94
CA ILE A 53 21.81 1.90 8.01
C ILE A 53 21.38 0.78 8.99
N LYS A 54 20.82 1.12 10.16
CA LYS A 54 20.27 0.12 11.10
C LYS A 54 19.21 -0.76 10.44
N LEU A 55 18.25 -0.16 9.73
CA LEU A 55 17.16 -0.90 9.06
C LEU A 55 17.70 -1.83 7.96
N VAL A 56 18.59 -1.32 7.10
CA VAL A 56 19.14 -2.10 5.99
C VAL A 56 20.08 -3.20 6.47
N VAL A 57 20.94 -2.95 7.47
CA VAL A 57 21.80 -3.99 8.07
C VAL A 57 20.96 -5.07 8.76
N LYS A 58 19.87 -4.69 9.45
CA LYS A 58 18.95 -5.66 10.07
C LYS A 58 18.33 -6.58 9.01
N GLU A 59 17.70 -6.02 7.98
CA GLU A 59 17.06 -6.79 6.90
C GLU A 59 18.07 -7.63 6.11
N LEU A 60 19.29 -7.12 5.88
CA LEU A 60 20.37 -7.85 5.20
C LEU A 60 20.79 -9.09 6.00
N ILE A 61 20.94 -8.97 7.33
CA ILE A 61 21.23 -10.10 8.22
C ILE A 61 20.04 -11.07 8.25
N GLU A 62 18.81 -10.59 8.50
CA GLU A 62 17.62 -11.43 8.61
C GLU A 62 17.31 -12.18 7.30
N SER A 63 17.47 -11.55 6.13
CA SER A 63 17.39 -12.19 4.81
C SER A 63 18.47 -13.27 4.64
N SER A 64 19.75 -12.96 4.92
CA SER A 64 20.85 -13.91 4.75
C SER A 64 20.66 -15.18 5.59
N LEU A 65 20.26 -15.03 6.86
CA LEU A 65 20.00 -16.14 7.78
C LEU A 65 18.76 -16.96 7.38
N LYS A 66 17.73 -16.31 6.82
CA LYS A 66 16.49 -16.96 6.38
C LYS A 66 16.68 -17.83 5.13
N TYR A 67 17.52 -17.41 4.18
CA TYR A 67 17.73 -18.14 2.94
C TYR A 67 18.95 -19.07 2.95
N GLY A 68 19.93 -18.85 3.84
CA GLY A 68 21.07 -19.74 4.04
C GLY A 68 21.96 -19.93 2.80
N ARG A 69 21.99 -18.91 1.92
CA ARG A 69 22.76 -18.90 0.67
C ARG A 69 23.77 -17.76 0.69
N GLN A 70 24.88 -17.97 -0.02
CA GLN A 70 25.84 -16.91 -0.33
C GLN A 70 25.14 -15.82 -1.15
N LEU A 71 25.32 -14.55 -0.76
CA LEU A 71 24.71 -13.41 -1.42
C LEU A 71 25.52 -12.98 -2.65
N ASP A 72 24.83 -12.75 -3.76
CA ASP A 72 25.37 -12.18 -4.99
C ASP A 72 25.16 -10.65 -5.04
N SER A 73 25.55 -10.03 -6.16
CA SER A 73 25.37 -8.61 -6.44
C SER A 73 23.90 -8.20 -6.67
N ASP A 74 22.99 -9.13 -6.94
CA ASP A 74 21.58 -8.86 -7.25
C ASP A 74 20.70 -8.78 -6.00
N HIS A 75 21.22 -9.20 -4.84
CA HIS A 75 20.53 -9.08 -3.56
C HIS A 75 20.31 -7.60 -3.16
N VAL A 76 19.10 -7.08 -3.40
CA VAL A 76 18.73 -5.66 -3.22
C VAL A 76 19.12 -5.07 -1.85
N PRO A 77 18.91 -5.73 -0.68
CA PRO A 77 19.38 -5.20 0.60
C PRO A 77 20.90 -5.04 0.70
N LEU A 78 21.68 -5.84 -0.03
CA LEU A 78 23.14 -5.71 -0.10
C LEU A 78 23.56 -4.54 -1.01
N GLN A 79 22.85 -4.31 -2.12
CA GLN A 79 23.04 -3.11 -2.95
C GLN A 79 22.76 -1.84 -2.12
N HIS A 80 21.61 -1.78 -1.45
CA HIS A 80 21.24 -0.66 -0.57
C HIS A 80 22.27 -0.43 0.55
N PHE A 81 22.80 -1.50 1.15
CA PHE A 81 23.88 -1.40 2.14
C PHE A 81 25.14 -0.70 1.59
N PHE A 82 25.63 -1.08 0.40
CA PHE A 82 26.81 -0.43 -0.20
C PHE A 82 26.55 1.04 -0.54
N ILE A 83 25.36 1.38 -1.05
CA ILE A 83 24.98 2.77 -1.33
C ILE A 83 25.00 3.61 -0.04
N LEU A 84 24.45 3.07 1.06
CA LEU A 84 24.42 3.75 2.35
C LEU A 84 25.81 3.91 2.96
N MET A 85 26.67 2.90 2.84
CA MET A 85 28.05 2.97 3.30
C MET A 85 28.83 4.04 2.53
N GLU A 86 28.64 4.13 1.21
CA GLU A 86 29.22 5.21 0.40
C GLU A 86 28.75 6.59 0.89
N HIS A 87 27.46 6.79 1.16
CA HIS A 87 26.92 8.06 1.64
C HIS A 87 27.43 8.42 3.03
N ALA A 88 27.40 7.48 3.99
CA ALA A 88 27.89 7.71 5.35
C ALA A 88 29.40 8.00 5.39
N MET A 89 30.20 7.30 4.58
CA MET A 89 31.64 7.57 4.47
C MET A 89 31.97 8.80 3.61
N ARG A 90 31.00 9.39 2.89
CA ARG A 90 31.19 10.66 2.15
C ARG A 90 30.66 11.89 2.89
N HIS A 91 29.74 11.72 3.83
CA HIS A 91 29.14 12.81 4.62
C HIS A 91 30.24 13.63 5.33
N GLY A 92 30.36 14.91 4.95
CA GLY A 92 31.34 15.84 5.55
C GLY A 92 32.79 15.64 5.08
N LEU A 93 33.04 14.93 3.96
CA LEU A 93 34.35 14.98 3.30
C LEU A 93 34.70 16.42 2.88
N LYS A 94 35.94 16.84 3.15
CA LYS A 94 36.42 18.20 2.87
C LYS A 94 36.46 18.47 1.36
N PRO A 95 35.86 19.57 0.87
CA PRO A 95 35.99 19.97 -0.53
C PRO A 95 37.44 20.34 -0.88
N LYS A 96 37.78 20.26 -2.17
CA LYS A 96 39.09 20.67 -2.69
C LYS A 96 39.39 22.13 -2.29
N LYS A 97 40.48 22.34 -1.55
CA LYS A 97 40.94 23.68 -1.15
C LYS A 97 41.83 24.29 -2.25
N GLY A 98 41.34 25.39 -2.84
CA GLY A 98 42.06 26.16 -3.87
C GLY A 98 42.13 25.48 -5.24
N LEU A 99 42.64 26.21 -6.24
CA LEU A 99 42.64 25.77 -7.64
C LEU A 99 43.53 24.53 -7.90
N LEU A 100 44.64 24.40 -7.17
CA LEU A 100 45.68 23.39 -7.40
C LEU A 100 45.74 22.28 -6.34
N GLY A 101 44.96 22.36 -5.25
CA GLY A 101 44.95 21.29 -4.24
C GLY A 101 44.42 19.96 -4.79
N PRO A 102 44.88 18.80 -4.28
CA PRO A 102 44.24 17.53 -4.55
C PRO A 102 42.82 17.53 -3.97
N LYS A 103 41.87 16.92 -4.69
CA LYS A 103 40.53 16.66 -4.16
C LYS A 103 40.64 15.53 -3.13
N LYS A 104 40.06 15.69 -1.94
CA LYS A 104 39.92 14.60 -0.98
C LYS A 104 38.74 13.73 -1.40
N GLU A 105 38.99 12.47 -1.72
CA GLU A 105 37.96 11.51 -2.14
C GLU A 105 37.98 10.26 -1.25
N LEU A 106 36.85 9.55 -1.18
CA LEU A 106 36.68 8.38 -0.31
C LEU A 106 37.77 7.33 -0.54
N TRP A 107 38.21 7.13 -1.79
CA TRP A 107 39.33 6.24 -2.12
C TRP A 107 40.59 6.55 -1.30
N ASN A 108 40.94 7.83 -1.10
CA ASN A 108 42.16 8.19 -0.37
C ASN A 108 42.10 7.86 1.13
N VAL A 109 40.88 7.73 1.67
CA VAL A 109 40.63 7.30 3.06
C VAL A 109 40.75 5.77 3.16
N LEU A 110 40.17 5.04 2.19
CA LEU A 110 40.24 3.58 2.15
C LEU A 110 41.66 3.08 1.83
N GLU A 111 42.38 3.75 0.92
CA GLU A 111 43.79 3.49 0.61
C GLU A 111 44.73 3.82 1.80
N ALA A 112 44.30 4.65 2.76
CA ALA A 112 45.06 4.83 3.99
C ALA A 112 45.02 3.61 4.92
N VAL A 113 44.03 2.70 4.79
CA VAL A 113 43.85 1.53 5.65
C VAL A 113 45.05 0.58 5.57
N GLU A 114 45.62 0.34 4.39
CA GLU A 114 46.73 -0.61 4.20
C GLU A 114 48.00 -0.24 4.98
N LYS A 115 48.14 1.03 5.39
CA LYS A 115 49.28 1.55 6.17
C LYS A 115 49.23 1.15 7.65
N TYR A 116 48.02 0.89 8.16
CA TYR A 116 47.77 0.53 9.56
C TYR A 116 47.31 -0.93 9.72
N MET A 117 46.66 -1.48 8.69
CA MET A 117 46.16 -2.85 8.61
C MET A 117 46.76 -3.54 7.36
N PRO A 118 47.91 -4.23 7.47
CA PRO A 118 48.55 -4.87 6.32
C PRO A 118 47.67 -5.88 5.58
N GLU A 119 46.71 -6.49 6.26
CA GLU A 119 45.67 -7.37 5.69
C GLU A 119 44.84 -6.71 4.57
N ALA A 120 44.77 -5.38 4.55
CA ALA A 120 44.07 -4.62 3.52
C ALA A 120 44.92 -4.38 2.25
N SER A 121 46.23 -4.67 2.27
CA SER A 121 47.13 -4.41 1.12
C SER A 121 46.72 -5.22 -0.11
N ASP A 122 46.31 -6.48 0.09
CA ASP A 122 45.88 -7.38 -0.99
C ASP A 122 44.65 -6.85 -1.73
N ILE A 123 43.60 -6.44 -0.99
CA ILE A 123 42.38 -5.88 -1.58
C ILE A 123 42.62 -4.48 -2.17
N THR A 124 43.49 -3.66 -1.55
CA THR A 124 43.79 -2.30 -2.02
C THR A 124 44.57 -2.35 -3.34
N SER A 125 45.54 -3.25 -3.45
CA SER A 125 46.30 -3.48 -4.67
C SER A 125 45.45 -4.12 -5.77
N SER A 126 44.60 -5.11 -5.42
CA SER A 126 43.61 -5.70 -6.34
C SER A 126 42.69 -4.65 -6.97
N VAL A 127 42.32 -3.59 -6.23
CA VAL A 127 41.49 -2.48 -6.73
C VAL A 127 42.31 -1.46 -7.53
N ARG A 128 43.58 -1.23 -7.21
CA ARG A 128 44.47 -0.36 -8.01
C ARG A 128 44.73 -0.93 -9.41
N GLU A 129 44.85 -2.26 -9.51
CA GLU A 129 45.14 -2.99 -10.75
C GLU A 129 43.91 -3.32 -11.61
N LEU A 130 42.69 -3.06 -11.10
CA LEU A 130 41.42 -3.41 -11.73
C LEU A 130 41.14 -2.55 -12.99
N PRO A 131 41.24 -3.08 -14.22
CA PRO A 131 41.26 -2.27 -15.45
C PRO A 131 39.87 -1.79 -15.89
N SER A 132 38.80 -2.39 -15.37
CA SER A 132 37.41 -1.96 -15.61
C SER A 132 37.06 -0.66 -14.89
N VAL A 133 37.74 -0.33 -13.78
CA VAL A 133 37.33 0.73 -12.84
C VAL A 133 38.31 1.92 -12.86
N LYS A 134 37.84 3.04 -13.40
CA LYS A 134 38.64 4.21 -13.76
C LYS A 134 38.50 5.36 -12.77
N THR A 135 37.39 5.46 -12.03
CA THR A 135 37.17 6.54 -11.07
C THR A 135 37.58 6.15 -9.64
N HIS A 136 37.94 7.15 -8.83
CA HIS A 136 38.15 6.95 -7.40
C HIS A 136 36.87 6.47 -6.67
N LEU A 137 35.67 6.83 -7.15
CA LEU A 137 34.43 6.37 -6.52
C LEU A 137 34.14 4.89 -6.82
N GLY A 138 34.33 4.47 -8.07
CA GLY A 138 34.29 3.05 -8.46
C GLY A 138 35.30 2.21 -7.69
N ARG A 139 36.53 2.72 -7.50
CA ARG A 139 37.55 2.05 -6.67
C ARG A 139 37.10 1.89 -5.22
N ALA A 140 36.51 2.93 -4.62
CA ALA A 140 35.95 2.82 -3.27
C ALA A 140 34.82 1.75 -3.19
N ARG A 141 33.95 1.67 -4.21
CA ARG A 141 32.89 0.66 -4.30
C ARG A 141 33.41 -0.76 -4.47
N ALA A 142 34.46 -0.96 -5.26
CA ALA A 142 35.16 -2.23 -5.41
C ALA A 142 35.79 -2.67 -4.08
N TRP A 143 36.47 -1.74 -3.40
CA TRP A 143 37.14 -1.98 -2.12
C TRP A 143 36.15 -2.36 -1.01
N LEU A 144 35.01 -1.66 -0.91
CA LEU A 144 33.96 -2.00 0.07
C LEU A 144 33.38 -3.40 -0.17
N ARG A 145 33.19 -3.82 -1.44
CA ARG A 145 32.79 -5.19 -1.79
C ARG A 145 33.83 -6.22 -1.35
N LEU A 146 35.10 -6.01 -1.68
CA LEU A 146 36.19 -6.92 -1.30
C LEU A 146 36.40 -7.00 0.21
N ALA A 147 36.35 -5.88 0.93
CA ALA A 147 36.47 -5.84 2.39
C ALA A 147 35.31 -6.59 3.11
N LEU A 148 34.11 -6.58 2.52
CA LEU A 148 32.99 -7.39 3.00
C LEU A 148 33.22 -8.89 2.71
N MET A 149 33.63 -9.24 1.50
CA MET A 149 33.97 -10.64 1.13
C MET A 149 35.13 -11.20 1.97
N GLN A 150 36.11 -10.37 2.35
CA GLN A 150 37.20 -10.71 3.26
C GLN A 150 36.74 -10.82 4.73
N LYS A 151 35.48 -10.48 5.06
CA LYS A 151 34.91 -10.41 6.42
C LYS A 151 35.70 -9.51 7.38
N LYS A 152 36.29 -8.44 6.83
CA LYS A 152 37.17 -7.49 7.53
C LYS A 152 36.70 -6.04 7.49
N LEU A 153 35.63 -5.73 6.75
CA LEU A 153 35.06 -4.38 6.64
C LEU A 153 34.82 -3.71 8.01
N ALA A 154 34.32 -4.46 9.00
CA ALA A 154 34.10 -3.96 10.35
C ALA A 154 35.40 -3.53 11.06
N ASP A 155 36.47 -4.31 10.93
CA ASP A 155 37.77 -4.02 11.56
C ASP A 155 38.48 -2.84 10.88
N TYR A 156 38.44 -2.77 9.55
CA TYR A 156 39.00 -1.65 8.80
C TYR A 156 38.26 -0.33 9.09
N PHE A 157 36.94 -0.38 9.17
CA PHE A 157 36.10 0.78 9.51
C PHE A 157 36.32 1.24 10.95
N ARG A 158 36.45 0.29 11.89
CA ARG A 158 36.78 0.57 13.30
C ARG A 158 38.16 1.22 13.45
N MET A 159 39.19 0.70 12.77
CA MET A 159 40.53 1.30 12.78
C MET A 159 40.51 2.77 12.34
N LEU A 160 39.75 3.10 11.29
CA LEU A 160 39.60 4.49 10.84
C LEU A 160 38.98 5.40 11.92
N ILE A 161 37.97 4.91 12.65
CA ILE A 161 37.29 5.66 13.73
C ILE A 161 38.19 5.82 14.96
N ASP A 162 38.87 4.75 15.37
CA ASP A 162 39.81 4.77 16.50
C ASP A 162 40.96 5.75 16.20
N GLY A 163 41.43 5.79 14.96
CA GLY A 163 42.43 6.73 14.44
C GLY A 163 41.90 8.11 14.00
N LYS A 164 40.67 8.51 14.37
CA LYS A 164 40.00 9.70 13.80
C LYS A 164 40.79 11.02 13.86
N ASP A 165 41.52 11.27 14.94
CA ASP A 165 42.26 12.53 15.14
C ASP A 165 43.60 12.59 14.37
N GLU A 166 44.16 11.44 14.00
CA GLU A 166 45.39 11.32 13.23
C GLU A 166 45.10 11.13 11.72
N ILE A 167 44.16 10.25 11.39
CA ILE A 167 43.80 9.86 10.03
C ILE A 167 42.68 10.75 9.48
N LEU A 168 41.46 10.61 10.02
CA LEU A 168 40.24 11.16 9.41
C LEU A 168 40.19 12.69 9.46
N ARG A 169 40.82 13.31 10.46
CA ARG A 169 40.89 14.77 10.64
C ARG A 169 41.49 15.53 9.45
N GLU A 170 42.32 14.89 8.61
CA GLU A 170 42.79 15.52 7.37
C GLU A 170 41.71 15.55 6.27
N PHE A 171 40.80 14.56 6.26
CA PHE A 171 39.84 14.30 5.18
C PHE A 171 38.41 14.80 5.47
N TYR A 172 37.99 14.88 6.74
CA TYR A 172 36.60 15.17 7.14
C TYR A 172 36.47 16.44 7.99
N GLU A 173 35.40 17.21 7.83
CA GLU A 173 35.05 18.29 8.76
C GLU A 173 34.54 17.73 10.10
N ARG A 174 34.50 18.57 11.16
CA ARG A 174 34.27 18.11 12.56
C ARG A 174 32.87 17.55 12.83
N ASP A 175 31.92 17.94 11.99
CA ASP A 175 30.49 17.57 12.00
C ASP A 175 30.17 16.40 11.05
N ALA A 176 31.19 15.83 10.40
CA ALA A 176 31.08 14.64 9.55
C ALA A 176 30.64 13.39 10.35
N LEU A 177 29.91 12.48 9.68
CA LEU A 177 29.49 11.22 10.27
C LEU A 177 30.70 10.41 10.79
N MET A 178 31.75 10.29 9.97
CA MET A 178 33.00 9.61 10.32
C MET A 178 33.77 10.21 11.51
N MET A 179 33.42 11.43 11.97
CA MET A 179 34.03 12.08 13.15
C MET A 179 33.16 12.02 14.41
N SER A 180 31.93 11.50 14.29
CA SER A 180 30.85 11.57 15.29
C SER A 180 30.52 10.22 15.95
N GLU A 181 29.66 10.22 16.97
CA GLU A 181 29.27 9.00 17.69
C GLU A 181 28.47 8.03 16.81
N GLU A 182 27.76 8.55 15.81
CA GLU A 182 27.01 7.76 14.83
C GLU A 182 27.90 6.75 14.08
N ALA A 183 29.16 7.10 13.79
CA ALA A 183 30.12 6.19 13.18
C ALA A 183 30.47 4.99 14.08
N ILE A 184 30.57 5.19 15.40
CA ILE A 184 30.85 4.10 16.35
C ILE A 184 29.71 3.08 16.32
N VAL A 185 28.46 3.55 16.21
CA VAL A 185 27.28 2.68 16.07
C VAL A 185 27.28 1.96 14.72
N VAL A 186 27.65 2.62 13.62
CA VAL A 186 27.83 1.96 12.31
C VAL A 186 28.91 0.86 12.40
N GLY A 187 30.04 1.13 13.05
CA GLY A 187 31.10 0.14 13.26
C GLY A 187 30.62 -1.10 14.03
N GLY A 188 29.81 -0.91 15.08
CA GLY A 188 29.17 -2.00 15.81
C GLY A 188 28.19 -2.82 14.95
N LEU A 189 27.42 -2.16 14.08
CA LEU A 189 26.50 -2.83 13.15
C LEU A 189 27.25 -3.66 12.09
N LEU A 190 28.40 -3.17 11.60
CA LEU A 190 29.22 -3.88 10.61
C LEU A 190 29.75 -5.23 11.15
N VAL A 191 30.01 -5.37 12.45
CA VAL A 191 30.43 -6.66 13.04
C VAL A 191 29.37 -7.74 12.83
N GLY A 192 28.08 -7.36 12.82
CA GLY A 192 26.97 -8.27 12.53
C GLY A 192 26.98 -8.83 11.11
N LEU A 193 27.66 -8.18 10.16
CA LEU A 193 27.76 -8.65 8.77
C LEU A 193 28.81 -9.74 8.57
N ASN A 194 29.70 -9.98 9.54
CA ASN A 194 30.74 -11.02 9.43
C ASN A 194 30.16 -12.44 9.34
N VAL A 195 28.89 -12.66 9.75
CA VAL A 195 28.20 -13.94 9.57
C VAL A 195 27.75 -14.20 8.13
N ILE A 196 27.71 -13.17 7.29
CA ILE A 196 27.22 -13.25 5.91
C ILE A 196 28.33 -13.73 4.99
N ASP A 197 28.00 -14.63 4.07
CA ASP A 197 28.86 -15.03 2.95
C ASP A 197 28.40 -14.31 1.67
N CYS A 198 29.34 -13.71 0.94
CA CYS A 198 29.08 -12.98 -0.31
C CYS A 198 29.96 -13.48 -1.45
N ASN A 199 29.51 -13.33 -2.70
CA ASN A 199 30.29 -13.54 -3.93
C ASN A 199 29.96 -12.42 -4.94
N LEU A 200 30.83 -11.41 -5.05
CA LEU A 200 30.53 -10.15 -5.74
C LEU A 200 31.48 -9.92 -6.93
N CYS A 201 30.92 -9.68 -8.11
CA CYS A 201 31.63 -9.71 -9.39
C CYS A 201 32.28 -8.36 -9.76
N VAL A 202 33.25 -7.92 -8.93
CA VAL A 202 33.96 -6.62 -9.08
C VAL A 202 34.67 -6.40 -10.43
N LYS A 203 34.81 -7.43 -11.28
CA LYS A 203 35.42 -7.34 -12.62
C LYS A 203 34.42 -7.01 -13.73
N GLU A 204 33.16 -7.41 -13.56
CA GLU A 204 32.12 -7.38 -14.60
C GLU A 204 31.04 -6.33 -14.31
N GLU A 205 30.89 -5.90 -13.05
CA GLU A 205 30.05 -4.77 -12.66
C GLU A 205 30.65 -3.41 -13.10
N ASP A 206 29.81 -2.51 -13.65
CA ASP A 206 30.17 -1.09 -13.83
C ASP A 206 30.07 -0.35 -12.49
N LEU A 207 31.19 -0.30 -11.77
CA LEU A 207 31.30 0.35 -10.48
C LEU A 207 31.49 1.88 -10.60
N ASP A 208 31.84 2.41 -11.77
CA ASP A 208 32.04 3.84 -11.98
C ASP A 208 30.70 4.58 -12.09
N TYR A 209 29.75 4.04 -12.87
CA TYR A 209 28.47 4.70 -13.16
C TYR A 209 27.29 4.27 -12.28
N GLN A 210 27.46 3.31 -11.37
CA GLN A 210 26.40 2.82 -10.48
C GLN A 210 25.81 3.95 -9.60
N GLN A 211 24.60 4.44 -9.94
CA GLN A 211 23.84 5.40 -9.14
C GLN A 211 22.54 4.76 -8.64
N GLY A 212 22.63 3.99 -7.57
CA GLY A 212 21.49 3.28 -7.00
C GLY A 212 20.54 4.20 -6.22
N VAL A 213 19.24 4.05 -6.49
CA VAL A 213 18.15 4.62 -5.69
C VAL A 213 17.80 3.62 -4.58
N ILE A 214 17.55 4.10 -3.36
CA ILE A 214 17.15 3.23 -2.24
C ILE A 214 15.62 3.19 -2.17
N ASP A 215 15.02 2.01 -2.37
CA ASP A 215 13.59 1.82 -2.08
C ASP A 215 13.37 1.63 -0.57
N PHE A 216 12.90 2.69 0.09
CA PHE A 216 12.50 2.67 1.49
C PHE A 216 11.23 1.84 1.75
N SER A 217 10.43 1.53 0.73
CA SER A 217 9.20 0.74 0.88
C SER A 217 9.43 -0.71 1.34
N LEU A 218 10.67 -1.19 1.21
CA LEU A 218 11.10 -2.50 1.72
C LEU A 218 11.29 -2.48 3.25
N TYR A 219 11.73 -1.36 3.81
CA TYR A 219 12.14 -1.24 5.23
C TYR A 219 11.10 -0.58 6.13
N LEU A 220 10.11 0.10 5.55
CA LEU A 220 9.06 0.83 6.26
C LEU A 220 7.74 0.05 6.42
N ARG A 221 7.70 -1.23 6.04
CA ARG A 221 6.54 -2.11 6.29
C ARG A 221 6.68 -2.76 7.66
N GLU A 222 5.81 -2.41 8.59
CA GLU A 222 5.80 -3.02 9.92
C GLU A 222 5.42 -4.51 9.85
N PRO A 223 6.29 -5.44 10.30
CA PRO A 223 5.98 -6.87 10.32
C PRO A 223 5.29 -7.26 11.63
N ASN A 224 4.15 -6.65 11.96
CA ASN A 224 3.32 -7.01 13.11
C ASN A 224 1.84 -6.63 12.89
N GLY A 225 1.11 -7.51 12.21
CA GLY A 225 -0.33 -7.36 11.93
C GLY A 225 -1.24 -8.27 12.77
N GLU A 226 -0.74 -8.93 13.81
CA GLU A 226 -1.54 -9.81 14.69
C GLU A 226 -2.41 -8.99 15.66
N VAL A 227 -3.48 -8.39 15.13
CA VAL A 227 -4.50 -7.72 15.93
C VAL A 227 -5.34 -8.77 16.68
N GLN A 228 -5.04 -8.97 17.97
CA GLN A 228 -5.99 -9.61 18.87
C GLN A 228 -7.22 -8.68 19.01
N PRO A 229 -8.46 -9.21 18.88
CA PRO A 229 -9.66 -8.38 18.92
C PRO A 229 -9.95 -7.94 20.36
N ILE A 230 -9.64 -6.67 20.66
CA ILE A 230 -10.20 -5.96 21.81
C ILE A 230 -11.38 -5.13 21.28
N GLU A 231 -12.57 -5.40 21.81
CA GLU A 231 -13.80 -4.73 21.38
C GLU A 231 -13.81 -3.23 21.77
N GLY A 232 -14.32 -2.36 20.88
CA GLY A 232 -14.79 -1.02 21.27
C GLY A 232 -13.94 0.20 20.87
N VAL A 233 -13.36 0.26 19.66
CA VAL A 233 -12.76 1.52 19.13
C VAL A 233 -13.14 1.80 17.67
N GLU A 234 -14.39 2.24 17.42
CA GLU A 234 -14.81 2.64 16.07
C GLU A 234 -14.21 3.99 15.61
N THR A 235 -13.76 4.84 16.54
CA THR A 235 -13.29 6.20 16.25
C THR A 235 -11.84 6.27 15.75
N SER A 236 -10.94 5.40 16.21
CA SER A 236 -9.53 5.39 15.76
C SER A 236 -9.42 5.00 14.29
N ASN A 237 -10.24 4.05 13.84
CA ASN A 237 -10.21 3.55 12.47
C ASN A 237 -10.62 4.63 11.47
N PHE A 238 -11.54 5.53 11.82
CA PHE A 238 -11.90 6.65 10.95
C PHE A 238 -10.77 7.68 10.82
N THR A 239 -10.06 8.00 11.91
CA THR A 239 -8.86 8.86 11.87
C THR A 239 -7.77 8.23 11.01
N ALA A 240 -7.46 6.94 11.21
CA ALA A 240 -6.46 6.24 10.42
C ALA A 240 -6.80 6.20 8.91
N VAL A 241 -8.07 6.00 8.56
CA VAL A 241 -8.55 6.05 7.16
C VAL A 241 -8.48 7.47 6.57
N LEU A 242 -8.74 8.52 7.37
CA LEU A 242 -8.56 9.91 6.92
C LEU A 242 -7.08 10.27 6.71
N ASP A 243 -6.18 9.85 7.61
CA ASP A 243 -4.75 10.08 7.44
C ASP A 243 -4.17 9.29 6.27
N GLN A 244 -4.63 8.05 6.06
CA GLN A 244 -4.31 7.24 4.87
C GLN A 244 -4.84 7.89 3.58
N LYS A 245 -6.05 8.47 3.60
CA LYS A 245 -6.61 9.25 2.49
C LYS A 245 -5.75 10.48 2.18
N ASN A 246 -5.43 11.28 3.20
CA ASN A 246 -4.59 12.48 3.05
C ASN A 246 -3.20 12.12 2.49
N TYR A 247 -2.60 11.02 2.97
CA TYR A 247 -1.34 10.51 2.44
C TYR A 247 -1.43 10.12 0.96
N ILE A 248 -2.49 9.41 0.55
CA ILE A 248 -2.73 9.03 -0.85
C ILE A 248 -2.99 10.26 -1.73
N GLU A 249 -3.70 11.28 -1.23
CA GLU A 249 -3.96 12.52 -1.97
C GLU A 249 -2.68 13.36 -2.16
N GLU A 250 -1.84 13.50 -1.12
CA GLU A 250 -0.56 14.21 -1.23
C GLU A 250 0.46 13.42 -2.07
N LEU A 251 0.46 12.09 -1.99
CA LEU A 251 1.27 11.23 -2.86
C LEU A 251 0.85 11.36 -4.33
N ASN A 252 -0.46 11.36 -4.63
CA ASN A 252 -0.95 11.62 -5.98
C ASN A 252 -0.60 13.03 -6.46
N ARG A 253 -0.66 14.04 -5.59
CA ARG A 253 -0.23 15.41 -5.89
C ARG A 253 1.27 15.49 -6.22
N HIS A 254 2.12 14.80 -5.45
CA HIS A 254 3.55 14.68 -5.74
C HIS A 254 3.84 13.91 -7.04
N LEU A 255 3.11 12.82 -7.29
CA LEU A 255 3.25 12.02 -8.52
C LEU A 255 2.84 12.85 -9.75
N ASN A 256 1.72 13.57 -9.68
CA ASN A 256 1.30 14.49 -10.74
C ASN A 256 2.33 15.60 -11.00
N ALA A 257 2.89 16.21 -9.96
CA ALA A 257 3.95 17.21 -10.10
C ALA A 257 5.22 16.63 -10.76
N THR A 258 5.58 15.38 -10.42
CA THR A 258 6.69 14.65 -11.02
C THR A 258 6.42 14.32 -12.49
N VAL A 259 5.18 13.93 -12.83
CA VAL A 259 4.76 13.71 -14.22
C VAL A 259 4.85 15.00 -15.04
N THR A 260 4.46 16.16 -14.48
CA THR A 260 4.59 17.45 -15.17
C THR A 260 6.06 17.88 -15.37
N ASP A 261 6.92 17.70 -14.37
CA ASP A 261 8.37 17.97 -14.50
C ASP A 261 9.05 17.05 -15.54
N LEU A 262 8.67 15.76 -15.57
CA LEU A 262 9.13 14.81 -16.58
C LEU A 262 8.61 15.15 -17.98
N GLN A 263 7.34 15.56 -18.12
CA GLN A 263 6.78 16.05 -19.38
C GLN A 263 7.54 17.28 -19.89
N GLN A 264 7.81 18.27 -19.03
CA GLN A 264 8.58 19.45 -19.40
C GLN A 264 10.02 19.10 -19.83
N LYS A 265 10.66 18.14 -19.16
CA LYS A 265 11.99 17.63 -19.55
C LYS A 265 11.96 16.89 -20.89
N VAL A 266 10.91 16.13 -21.18
CA VAL A 266 10.73 15.48 -22.49
C VAL A 266 10.55 16.51 -23.59
N GLU A 267 9.74 17.55 -23.39
CA GLU A 267 9.56 18.66 -24.36
C GLU A 267 10.86 19.44 -24.60
N GLN A 268 11.63 19.74 -23.54
CA GLN A 268 12.95 20.35 -23.65
C GLN A 268 13.91 19.48 -24.45
N LEU A 269 14.03 18.18 -24.12
CA LEU A 269 14.90 17.24 -24.83
C LEU A 269 14.48 17.05 -26.30
N GLN A 270 13.18 17.03 -26.60
CA GLN A 270 12.68 17.00 -27.97
C GLN A 270 13.09 18.27 -28.75
N THR A 271 13.00 19.44 -28.12
CA THR A 271 13.39 20.72 -28.72
C THR A 271 14.90 20.79 -28.97
N THR A 272 15.72 20.39 -28.00
CA THR A 272 17.19 20.29 -28.20
C THR A 272 17.54 19.28 -29.29
N ASN A 273 16.88 18.12 -29.35
CA ASN A 273 17.10 17.11 -30.38
C ASN A 273 16.71 17.59 -31.79
N ALA A 274 15.67 18.44 -31.91
CA ALA A 274 15.32 19.10 -33.16
C ALA A 274 16.42 20.08 -33.61
N LEU A 275 16.88 20.97 -32.72
CA LEU A 275 17.95 21.92 -33.00
C LEU A 275 19.26 21.22 -33.42
N MET A 276 19.67 20.18 -32.69
CA MET A 276 20.87 19.40 -33.03
C MET A 276 20.78 18.69 -34.39
N LYS A 277 19.58 18.37 -34.88
CA LYS A 277 19.38 17.84 -36.25
C LYS A 277 19.52 18.92 -37.31
N GLU A 278 19.08 20.14 -37.02
CA GLU A 278 19.24 21.30 -37.89
C GLU A 278 20.73 21.71 -37.99
N ASP A 279 21.42 21.84 -36.85
CA ASP A 279 22.87 22.09 -36.79
C ASP A 279 23.67 21.03 -37.56
N LEU A 280 23.29 19.76 -37.45
CA LEU A 280 23.91 18.66 -38.19
C LEU A 280 23.65 18.75 -39.70
N ALA A 281 22.47 19.21 -40.12
CA ALA A 281 22.15 19.43 -41.53
C ALA A 281 22.94 20.62 -42.11
N ILE A 282 23.01 21.73 -41.37
CA ILE A 282 23.83 22.91 -41.71
C ILE A 282 25.30 22.50 -41.85
N SER A 283 25.84 21.77 -40.86
CA SER A 283 27.23 21.29 -40.86
C SER A 283 27.52 20.36 -42.05
N LYS A 284 26.59 19.46 -42.40
CA LYS A 284 26.73 18.59 -43.59
C LYS A 284 26.77 19.40 -44.88
N ASN A 285 25.92 20.41 -45.03
CA ASN A 285 25.92 21.27 -46.21
C ASN A 285 27.22 22.06 -46.33
N GLN A 286 27.75 22.61 -45.23
CA GLN A 286 29.05 23.27 -45.20
C GLN A 286 30.20 22.34 -45.62
N VAL A 287 30.20 21.08 -45.14
CA VAL A 287 31.19 20.07 -45.56
C VAL A 287 31.12 19.79 -47.07
N ILE A 288 29.92 19.72 -47.66
CA ILE A 288 29.75 19.53 -49.10
C ILE A 288 30.30 20.74 -49.88
N THR A 289 29.97 21.96 -49.47
CA THR A 289 30.51 23.18 -50.11
C THR A 289 32.03 23.23 -50.04
N LEU A 290 32.62 22.94 -48.89
CA LEU A 290 34.08 22.90 -48.72
C LEU A 290 34.75 21.77 -49.53
N GLN A 291 34.06 20.65 -49.75
CA GLN A 291 34.54 19.58 -50.63
C GLN A 291 34.55 20.01 -52.10
N ASP A 292 33.50 20.68 -52.58
CA ASP A 292 33.43 21.24 -53.93
C ASP A 292 34.47 22.35 -54.16
N GLU A 293 34.66 23.26 -53.20
CA GLU A 293 35.73 24.27 -53.25
C GLU A 293 37.12 23.63 -53.32
N ASN A 294 37.39 22.61 -52.49
CA ASN A 294 38.66 21.88 -52.52
C ASN A 294 38.87 21.16 -53.86
N ALA A 295 37.81 20.59 -54.44
CA ALA A 295 37.85 19.97 -55.76
C ALA A 295 38.05 20.98 -56.90
N GLN A 296 37.52 22.19 -56.79
CA GLN A 296 37.78 23.29 -57.73
C GLN A 296 39.22 23.81 -57.62
N LEU A 297 39.71 24.04 -56.39
CA LEU A 297 41.09 24.46 -56.14
C LEU A 297 42.11 23.44 -56.67
N ARG A 298 41.88 22.14 -56.47
CA ARG A 298 42.70 21.08 -57.07
C ARG A 298 42.75 21.17 -58.60
N LYS A 299 41.59 21.29 -59.26
CA LYS A 299 41.53 21.48 -60.73
C LYS A 299 42.25 22.76 -61.22
N ILE A 300 42.36 23.79 -60.39
CA ILE A 300 43.13 25.01 -60.70
C ILE A 300 44.64 24.75 -60.52
N CYS A 301 45.06 24.09 -59.44
CA CYS A 301 46.44 23.67 -59.22
C CYS A 301 46.94 22.71 -60.32
N ASP A 302 46.13 21.74 -60.74
CA ASP A 302 46.46 20.79 -61.81
C ASP A 302 46.70 21.52 -63.14
N LYS A 303 45.83 22.49 -63.48
CA LYS A 303 45.98 23.34 -64.67
C LYS A 303 47.24 24.19 -64.63
N LEU A 304 47.48 24.89 -63.51
CA LEU A 304 48.69 25.71 -63.32
C LEU A 304 49.97 24.87 -63.40
N THR A 305 49.95 23.65 -62.85
CA THR A 305 51.08 22.72 -62.90
C THR A 305 51.33 22.22 -64.32
N ALA A 306 50.26 21.88 -65.06
CA ALA A 306 50.36 21.48 -66.46
C ALA A 306 50.85 22.62 -67.36
N GLU A 307 50.39 23.85 -67.15
CA GLU A 307 50.84 25.03 -67.90
C GLU A 307 52.30 25.39 -67.56
N SER A 308 52.67 25.39 -66.27
CA SER A 308 54.04 25.59 -65.83
C SER A 308 55.00 24.56 -66.43
N LYS A 309 54.60 23.27 -66.45
CA LYS A 309 55.36 22.21 -67.11
C LYS A 309 55.48 22.47 -68.62
N LYS A 310 54.39 22.83 -69.30
CA LYS A 310 54.41 23.13 -70.74
C LYS A 310 55.39 24.26 -71.06
N ARG A 311 55.34 25.38 -70.32
CA ARG A 311 56.31 26.49 -70.47
C ARG A 311 57.76 26.05 -70.20
N LEU A 312 57.98 25.16 -69.22
CA LEU A 312 59.30 24.58 -68.94
C LEU A 312 59.81 23.67 -70.07
N ASP A 313 58.93 22.94 -70.73
CA ASP A 313 59.28 22.06 -71.86
C ASP A 313 59.46 22.88 -73.16
N GLU A 314 58.75 24.01 -73.32
CA GLU A 314 58.97 25.02 -74.38
C GLU A 314 60.34 25.69 -74.23
N ILE A 315 60.68 26.19 -73.04
CA ILE A 315 62.01 26.81 -72.78
C ILE A 315 63.16 25.83 -73.03
N LYS A 316 62.98 24.53 -72.77
CA LYS A 316 63.97 23.50 -73.13
C LYS A 316 64.09 23.31 -74.64
N ALA A 317 62.98 23.35 -75.38
CA ALA A 317 63.01 23.24 -76.83
C ALA A 317 63.74 24.43 -77.48
N ASP A 318 63.43 25.65 -77.02
CA ASP A 318 64.13 26.87 -77.46
C ASP A 318 65.64 26.80 -77.15
N MET A 319 66.01 26.40 -75.93
CA MET A 319 67.42 26.23 -75.52
C MET A 319 68.14 25.12 -76.31
N MET A 320 67.44 24.07 -76.74
CA MET A 320 68.02 23.05 -77.63
C MET A 320 68.22 23.57 -79.05
N ALA A 321 67.27 24.36 -79.59
CA ALA A 321 67.39 24.98 -80.90
C ALA A 321 68.48 26.08 -80.94
N GLU A 322 68.62 26.87 -79.87
CA GLU A 322 69.74 27.81 -79.70
C GLU A 322 71.08 27.08 -79.64
N ARG A 323 71.16 25.97 -78.91
CA ARG A 323 72.37 25.12 -78.88
C ARG A 323 72.69 24.50 -80.24
N GLU A 324 71.70 24.00 -80.97
CA GLU A 324 71.89 23.41 -82.30
C GLU A 324 72.32 24.48 -83.33
N THR A 325 71.71 25.66 -83.31
CA THR A 325 72.12 26.77 -84.19
C THR A 325 73.51 27.32 -83.82
N TYR A 326 73.88 27.36 -82.56
CA TYR A 326 75.25 27.67 -82.13
C TYR A 326 76.25 26.61 -82.63
N GLN A 327 75.94 25.32 -82.49
CA GLN A 327 76.81 24.24 -82.99
C GLN A 327 76.93 24.28 -84.53
N ASN A 328 75.84 24.49 -85.26
CA ASN A 328 75.86 24.59 -86.72
C ASN A 328 76.61 25.84 -87.22
N THR A 329 76.50 26.98 -86.53
CA THR A 329 77.30 28.18 -86.85
C THR A 329 78.76 28.03 -86.47
N GLN A 330 79.09 27.34 -85.37
CA GLN A 330 80.47 26.97 -85.02
C GLN A 330 81.09 26.07 -86.10
N VAL A 331 80.41 25.00 -86.53
CA VAL A 331 80.89 24.11 -87.60
C VAL A 331 81.06 24.85 -88.93
N GLY A 332 80.13 25.76 -89.27
CA GLY A 332 80.26 26.62 -90.45
C GLY A 332 81.45 27.58 -90.36
N LEU A 333 81.73 28.12 -89.17
CA LEU A 333 82.86 29.01 -88.91
C LEU A 333 84.18 28.23 -88.91
N ASP A 334 84.23 27.01 -88.38
CA ASP A 334 85.39 26.11 -88.44
C ASP A 334 85.70 25.67 -89.86
N SER A 335 84.67 25.45 -90.70
CA SER A 335 84.85 25.25 -92.15
C SER A 335 85.45 26.50 -92.79
N MET A 336 84.89 27.69 -92.52
CA MET A 336 85.39 28.94 -93.08
C MET A 336 86.82 29.25 -92.63
N TYR A 337 87.18 29.02 -91.36
CA TYR A 337 88.55 29.11 -90.87
C TYR A 337 89.46 28.08 -91.53
N THR A 338 88.95 26.90 -91.87
CA THR A 338 89.70 25.86 -92.58
C THR A 338 89.91 26.23 -94.06
N ASP A 339 88.93 26.82 -94.73
CA ASP A 339 89.07 27.32 -96.11
C ASP A 339 89.97 28.56 -96.18
N ILE A 340 89.92 29.44 -95.17
CA ILE A 340 90.89 30.53 -94.99
C ILE A 340 92.29 29.97 -94.70
N ARG A 341 92.42 28.91 -93.88
CA ARG A 341 93.71 28.23 -93.62
C ARG A 341 94.26 27.58 -94.90
N ASN A 342 93.41 26.95 -95.71
CA ASN A 342 93.77 26.33 -96.98
C ASN A 342 94.21 27.37 -98.03
N THR A 343 93.44 28.46 -98.19
CA THR A 343 93.80 29.55 -99.11
C THR A 343 95.00 30.38 -98.63
N LEU A 344 95.20 30.50 -97.31
CA LEU A 344 96.44 31.03 -96.73
C LEU A 344 97.63 30.09 -96.97
N GLN A 345 97.44 28.77 -96.89
CA GLN A 345 98.47 27.79 -97.28
C GLN A 345 98.79 27.86 -98.77
N GLU A 346 97.81 28.09 -99.65
CA GLU A 346 98.07 28.39 -101.06
C GLU A 346 98.83 29.71 -101.25
N GLU A 347 98.47 30.79 -100.55
CA GLU A 347 99.22 32.06 -100.60
C GLU A 347 100.64 31.91 -100.05
N ILE A 348 100.85 31.10 -99.01
CA ILE A 348 102.19 30.74 -98.51
C ILE A 348 102.94 29.91 -99.54
N ALA A 349 102.30 29.01 -100.28
CA ALA A 349 102.91 28.28 -101.37
C ALA A 349 103.29 29.20 -102.54
N LYS A 350 102.42 30.15 -102.92
CA LYS A 350 102.64 31.16 -103.97
C LYS A 350 103.75 32.15 -103.58
N ARG A 351 103.87 32.51 -102.29
CA ARG A 351 104.91 33.41 -101.75
C ARG A 351 106.22 32.71 -101.40
N LYS A 352 106.31 31.38 -101.48
CA LYS A 352 107.56 30.61 -101.29
C LYS A 352 108.55 30.68 -102.48
N VAL A 353 108.50 31.77 -103.26
CA VAL A 353 109.53 32.13 -104.25
C VAL A 353 110.03 33.55 -103.96
N GLY A 354 110.84 33.71 -102.92
CA GLY A 354 111.53 34.96 -102.63
C GLY A 354 112.05 35.11 -101.20
N TYR A 355 113.38 35.22 -101.07
CA TYR A 355 114.10 36.04 -100.07
C TYR A 355 113.75 35.83 -98.57
N THR A 356 114.43 34.92 -97.86
CA THR A 356 115.77 35.05 -97.23
C THR A 356 115.76 35.57 -95.78
N TRP A 357 116.28 34.72 -94.87
CA TRP A 357 116.88 35.02 -93.56
C TRP A 357 116.09 35.89 -92.56
N ASN A 358 115.55 35.24 -91.52
CA ASN A 358 116.01 35.44 -90.14
C ASN A 358 115.71 34.18 -89.29
N ASP A 359 116.30 34.10 -88.09
CA ASP A 359 116.51 32.88 -87.30
C ASP A 359 115.25 32.01 -87.05
N PRO A 360 115.18 30.76 -87.54
CA PRO A 360 114.01 29.89 -87.36
C PRO A 360 113.85 29.27 -85.97
N MET A 361 114.89 29.21 -85.13
CA MET A 361 114.86 28.36 -83.94
C MET A 361 114.08 29.00 -82.78
N LEU A 362 114.11 30.34 -82.68
CA LEU A 362 113.46 31.05 -81.58
C LEU A 362 111.93 31.11 -81.73
N THR A 363 111.43 31.36 -82.94
CA THR A 363 109.98 31.37 -83.22
C THR A 363 109.37 29.99 -83.09
N SER A 364 110.00 28.94 -83.63
CA SER A 364 109.46 27.57 -83.52
C SER A 364 109.43 27.08 -82.07
N LEU A 365 110.38 27.49 -81.21
CA LEU A 365 110.32 27.22 -79.78
C LEU A 365 109.17 27.98 -79.11
N GLN A 366 108.96 29.25 -79.43
CA GLN A 366 107.89 30.06 -78.84
C GLN A 366 106.49 29.64 -79.30
N GLU A 367 106.33 29.20 -80.55
CA GLU A 367 105.10 28.57 -81.07
C GLU A 367 104.80 27.25 -80.34
N LEU A 368 105.83 26.42 -80.11
CA LEU A 368 105.69 25.16 -79.36
C LEU A 368 105.41 25.40 -77.87
N GLU A 369 105.95 26.46 -77.28
CA GLU A 369 105.72 26.85 -75.89
C GLU A 369 104.28 27.35 -75.68
N VAL A 370 103.76 28.18 -76.58
CA VAL A 370 102.35 28.62 -76.58
C VAL A 370 101.39 27.45 -76.78
N GLU A 371 101.67 26.52 -77.70
CA GLU A 371 100.88 25.29 -77.86
C GLU A 371 100.95 24.42 -76.59
N CYS A 372 102.12 24.32 -75.95
CA CYS A 372 102.25 23.59 -74.68
C CYS A 372 101.50 24.26 -73.52
N GLU A 373 101.35 25.58 -73.49
CA GLU A 373 100.49 26.27 -72.53
C GLU A 373 99.00 26.05 -72.84
N LEU A 374 98.59 26.09 -74.11
CA LEU A 374 97.22 25.79 -74.53
C LEU A 374 96.82 24.33 -74.20
N GLN A 375 97.72 23.37 -74.41
CA GLN A 375 97.52 21.97 -74.01
C GLN A 375 97.46 21.79 -72.48
N ARG A 376 98.12 22.65 -71.69
CA ARG A 376 97.95 22.67 -70.23
C ARG A 376 96.59 23.22 -69.84
N THR A 377 96.17 24.38 -70.37
CA THR A 377 94.87 24.97 -70.00
C THR A 377 93.71 24.08 -70.39
N LEU A 378 93.72 23.50 -71.60
CA LEU A 378 92.69 22.54 -72.05
C LEU A 378 92.64 21.28 -71.18
N ARG A 379 93.79 20.76 -70.73
CA ARG A 379 93.85 19.64 -69.78
C ARG A 379 93.27 20.04 -68.42
N ASP A 380 93.63 21.21 -67.91
CA ASP A 380 93.23 21.65 -66.57
C ASP A 380 91.73 22.00 -66.53
N GLU A 381 91.19 22.58 -67.61
CA GLU A 381 89.75 22.73 -67.84
C GLU A 381 89.03 21.38 -67.92
N ALA A 382 89.59 20.40 -68.64
CA ALA A 382 89.03 19.05 -68.71
C ALA A 382 89.06 18.32 -67.35
N GLU A 383 90.11 18.52 -66.54
CA GLU A 383 90.20 17.96 -65.18
C GLU A 383 89.18 18.60 -64.22
N VAL A 384 88.93 19.91 -64.33
CA VAL A 384 87.85 20.59 -63.60
C VAL A 384 86.48 20.09 -64.06
N ALA A 385 86.26 19.96 -65.37
CA ALA A 385 85.01 19.43 -65.92
C ALA A 385 84.74 17.99 -65.47
N MET A 386 85.77 17.14 -65.45
CA MET A 386 85.67 15.75 -64.96
C MET A 386 85.28 15.70 -63.48
N LYS A 387 85.92 16.49 -62.61
CA LYS A 387 85.60 16.55 -61.17
C LYS A 387 84.19 17.05 -60.89
N LEU A 388 83.68 17.99 -61.70
CA LEU A 388 82.29 18.45 -61.62
C LEU A 388 81.30 17.34 -62.03
N LEU A 389 81.67 16.53 -63.03
CA LEU A 389 80.87 15.38 -63.49
C LEU A 389 80.88 14.23 -62.47
N GLU A 390 82.03 13.90 -61.87
CA GLU A 390 82.15 12.94 -60.76
C GLU A 390 81.28 13.36 -59.57
N LYS A 391 81.32 14.65 -59.21
CA LYS A 391 80.47 15.21 -58.15
C LYS A 391 78.98 15.06 -58.46
N ASP A 392 78.54 15.46 -59.65
CA ASP A 392 77.13 15.34 -60.10
C ASP A 392 76.66 13.87 -60.12
N ILE A 393 77.53 12.94 -60.53
CA ILE A 393 77.29 11.50 -60.46
C ILE A 393 77.08 11.04 -59.01
N HIS A 394 77.92 11.48 -58.06
CA HIS A 394 77.76 11.13 -56.64
C HIS A 394 76.50 11.74 -56.01
N GLU A 395 76.20 13.02 -56.25
CA GLU A 395 74.97 13.66 -55.75
C GLU A 395 73.70 12.95 -56.30
N LYS A 396 73.74 12.46 -57.54
CA LYS A 396 72.68 11.63 -58.13
C LYS A 396 72.63 10.22 -57.55
N GLN A 397 73.77 9.59 -57.26
CA GLN A 397 73.83 8.29 -56.58
C GLN A 397 73.21 8.35 -55.18
N ASP A 398 73.56 9.35 -54.38
CA ASP A 398 72.98 9.56 -53.05
C ASP A 398 71.48 9.84 -53.10
N THR A 399 71.03 10.61 -54.10
CA THR A 399 69.59 10.83 -54.36
C THR A 399 68.87 9.51 -54.67
N ILE A 400 69.46 8.64 -55.50
CA ILE A 400 68.91 7.31 -55.82
C ILE A 400 68.89 6.39 -54.59
N LEU A 401 69.93 6.42 -53.75
CA LEU A 401 69.98 5.65 -52.50
C LEU A 401 68.91 6.11 -51.50
N SER A 402 68.70 7.43 -51.40
CA SER A 402 67.63 8.03 -50.59
C SER A 402 66.24 7.61 -51.06
N MET A 403 65.96 7.74 -52.37
CA MET A 403 64.68 7.30 -52.96
C MET A 403 64.43 5.79 -52.80
N ARG A 404 65.47 4.96 -52.88
CA ARG A 404 65.35 3.51 -52.63
C ARG A 404 64.91 3.20 -51.21
N ARG A 405 65.51 3.87 -50.20
CA ARG A 405 65.08 3.73 -48.79
C ARG A 405 63.62 4.15 -48.59
N GLN A 406 63.23 5.32 -49.10
CA GLN A 406 61.85 5.79 -49.04
C GLN A 406 60.85 4.79 -49.66
N LEU A 407 61.24 4.10 -50.74
CA LEU A 407 60.41 3.09 -51.40
C LEU A 407 60.27 1.81 -50.55
N GLU A 408 61.32 1.41 -49.82
CA GLU A 408 61.25 0.33 -48.82
C GLU A 408 60.41 0.72 -47.60
N ASP A 409 60.54 1.96 -47.10
CA ASP A 409 59.71 2.50 -46.00
C ASP A 409 58.22 2.49 -46.38
N ILE A 410 57.87 2.98 -47.58
CA ILE A 410 56.50 2.95 -48.11
C ILE A 410 55.99 1.50 -48.24
N LYS A 411 56.84 0.57 -48.68
CA LYS A 411 56.49 -0.86 -48.76
C LYS A 411 56.22 -1.47 -47.38
N ALA A 412 57.01 -1.11 -46.37
CA ALA A 412 56.81 -1.53 -44.98
C ALA A 412 55.52 -0.96 -44.39
N ILE A 413 55.24 0.32 -44.61
CA ILE A 413 53.99 1.00 -44.20
C ILE A 413 52.78 0.32 -44.85
N ASN A 414 52.82 0.07 -46.16
CA ASN A 414 51.73 -0.59 -46.87
C ASN A 414 51.46 -2.01 -46.34
N LEU A 415 52.51 -2.79 -46.03
CA LEU A 415 52.36 -4.12 -45.43
C LEU A 415 51.74 -4.05 -44.01
N GLN A 416 52.15 -3.09 -43.19
CA GLN A 416 51.56 -2.85 -41.88
C GLN A 416 50.09 -2.42 -41.98
N LEU A 417 49.74 -1.57 -42.95
CA LEU A 417 48.35 -1.16 -43.21
C LEU A 417 47.50 -2.35 -43.65
N TYR A 418 48.00 -3.21 -44.54
CA TYR A 418 47.29 -4.41 -44.99
C TYR A 418 47.02 -5.40 -43.85
N ASN A 419 48.02 -5.62 -42.98
CA ASN A 419 47.88 -6.46 -41.79
C ASN A 419 46.88 -5.87 -40.78
N LYS A 420 46.88 -4.55 -40.57
CA LYS A 420 45.89 -3.87 -39.71
C LYS A 420 44.48 -3.93 -40.30
N LEU A 421 44.32 -3.72 -41.60
CA LEU A 421 43.04 -3.84 -42.30
C LEU A 421 42.45 -5.23 -42.10
N GLN A 422 43.24 -6.28 -42.37
CA GLN A 422 42.78 -7.67 -42.20
C GLN A 422 42.48 -8.04 -40.74
N ALA A 423 43.12 -7.39 -39.75
CA ALA A 423 42.75 -7.53 -38.34
C ALA A 423 41.39 -6.88 -38.05
N CYS A 424 41.18 -5.64 -38.51
CA CYS A 424 39.91 -4.93 -38.38
C CYS A 424 38.76 -5.66 -39.10
N GLU A 425 38.99 -6.25 -40.27
CA GLU A 425 37.99 -7.06 -41.00
C GLU A 425 37.55 -8.30 -40.19
N LYS A 426 38.49 -8.98 -39.53
CA LYS A 426 38.19 -10.13 -38.65
C LYS A 426 37.40 -9.70 -37.41
N GLU A 427 37.81 -8.62 -36.77
CA GLU A 427 37.11 -8.08 -35.59
C GLU A 427 35.71 -7.57 -35.95
N LEU A 428 35.57 -6.89 -37.09
CA LEU A 428 34.28 -6.45 -37.63
C LEU A 428 33.37 -7.64 -37.91
N LYS A 429 33.89 -8.71 -38.54
CA LYS A 429 33.10 -9.92 -38.79
C LYS A 429 32.60 -10.53 -37.47
N ILE A 430 33.46 -10.70 -36.47
CA ILE A 430 33.08 -11.26 -35.16
C ILE A 430 31.96 -10.40 -34.51
N LYS A 431 32.05 -9.08 -34.62
CA LYS A 431 31.00 -8.17 -34.11
C LYS A 431 29.69 -8.25 -34.91
N THR A 432 29.75 -8.41 -36.23
CA THR A 432 28.56 -8.64 -37.08
C THR A 432 27.89 -9.96 -36.74
N ASP A 433 28.67 -11.05 -36.67
CA ASP A 433 28.16 -12.38 -36.33
C ASP A 433 27.46 -12.34 -34.94
N PHE A 434 28.08 -11.71 -33.94
CA PHE A 434 27.49 -11.49 -32.60
C PHE A 434 26.24 -10.58 -32.61
N SER A 435 26.18 -9.55 -33.46
CA SER A 435 24.98 -8.71 -33.63
C SER A 435 23.80 -9.55 -34.10
N THR A 436 24.01 -10.42 -35.10
CA THR A 436 22.95 -11.30 -35.61
C THR A 436 22.47 -12.33 -34.59
N GLU A 437 23.34 -12.78 -33.67
CA GLU A 437 22.93 -13.63 -32.54
C GLU A 437 22.06 -12.87 -31.54
N LEU A 438 22.40 -11.60 -31.23
CA LEU A 438 21.59 -10.74 -30.37
C LEU A 438 20.23 -10.39 -31.02
N GLU A 439 20.21 -10.08 -32.32
CA GLU A 439 18.99 -9.83 -33.09
C GLU A 439 18.07 -11.06 -33.07
N SER A 440 18.62 -12.28 -33.20
CA SER A 440 17.85 -13.53 -33.09
C SER A 440 17.26 -13.71 -31.68
N LYS A 441 18.02 -13.42 -30.62
CA LYS A 441 17.52 -13.46 -29.23
C LYS A 441 16.45 -12.41 -28.95
N ILE A 442 16.56 -11.21 -29.54
CA ILE A 442 15.51 -10.17 -29.44
C ILE A 442 14.21 -10.65 -30.10
N VAL A 443 14.27 -11.34 -31.25
CA VAL A 443 13.08 -11.93 -31.89
C VAL A 443 12.46 -13.03 -31.01
N GLU A 444 13.26 -13.89 -30.41
CA GLU A 444 12.78 -14.94 -29.49
C GLU A 444 12.13 -14.35 -28.23
N LEU A 445 12.77 -13.36 -27.60
CA LEU A 445 12.22 -12.65 -26.44
C LEU A 445 10.92 -11.89 -26.77
N ASN A 446 10.82 -11.25 -27.93
CA ASN A 446 9.59 -10.60 -28.37
C ASN A 446 8.44 -11.60 -28.59
N LYS A 447 8.73 -12.80 -29.11
CA LYS A 447 7.73 -13.88 -29.19
C LYS A 447 7.29 -14.35 -27.79
N SER A 448 8.23 -14.54 -26.87
CA SER A 448 7.94 -14.91 -25.48
C SER A 448 7.15 -13.83 -24.74
N LEU A 449 7.41 -12.55 -25.00
CA LEU A 449 6.65 -11.42 -24.47
C LEU A 449 5.19 -11.46 -24.96
N HIS A 450 4.98 -11.63 -26.26
CA HIS A 450 3.63 -11.69 -26.83
C HIS A 450 2.83 -12.90 -26.30
N GLU A 451 3.49 -14.05 -26.17
CA GLU A 451 2.92 -15.23 -25.49
C GLU A 451 2.60 -14.99 -24.00
N LEU A 452 3.14 -13.96 -23.34
CA LEU A 452 2.77 -13.57 -21.97
C LEU A 452 1.68 -12.48 -21.96
N GLU A 453 1.65 -11.60 -22.96
CA GLU A 453 0.57 -10.61 -23.17
C GLU A 453 -0.77 -11.30 -23.38
N ASP A 454 -0.84 -12.31 -24.26
CA ASP A 454 -2.06 -13.12 -24.49
C ASP A 454 -2.54 -13.80 -23.21
N LYS A 455 -1.62 -14.42 -22.45
CA LYS A 455 -1.94 -15.07 -21.16
C LYS A 455 -2.41 -14.06 -20.12
N SER A 456 -1.87 -12.84 -20.12
CA SER A 456 -2.31 -11.75 -19.25
C SER A 456 -3.73 -11.28 -19.61
N TYR A 457 -4.03 -11.14 -20.89
CA TYR A 457 -5.37 -10.80 -21.40
C TYR A 457 -6.41 -11.85 -21.00
N ASP A 458 -6.10 -13.14 -21.16
CA ASP A 458 -6.98 -14.23 -20.72
C ASP A 458 -7.20 -14.25 -19.20
N LEU A 459 -6.17 -13.98 -18.40
CA LEU A 459 -6.30 -13.86 -16.93
C LEU A 459 -7.17 -12.66 -16.52
N VAL A 460 -7.08 -11.52 -17.22
CA VAL A 460 -7.96 -10.36 -17.01
C VAL A 460 -9.41 -10.70 -17.36
N ASN A 461 -9.64 -11.40 -18.48
CA ASN A 461 -10.97 -11.87 -18.88
C ASN A 461 -11.56 -12.86 -17.86
N LEU A 462 -10.75 -13.78 -17.33
CA LEU A 462 -11.17 -14.73 -16.29
C LEU A 462 -11.48 -14.02 -14.96
N LYS A 463 -10.65 -13.04 -14.56
CA LYS A 463 -10.88 -12.19 -13.38
C LYS A 463 -12.21 -11.43 -13.48
N SER A 464 -12.49 -10.80 -14.62
CA SER A 464 -13.74 -10.08 -14.87
C SER A 464 -14.97 -10.99 -14.74
N ARG A 465 -14.93 -12.21 -15.31
CA ARG A 465 -16.00 -13.22 -15.15
C ARG A 465 -16.19 -13.65 -13.70
N ASN A 466 -15.09 -13.85 -12.96
CA ASN A 466 -15.14 -14.21 -11.55
C ASN A 466 -15.71 -13.07 -10.67
N GLU A 467 -15.36 -11.81 -10.95
CA GLU A 467 -15.95 -10.64 -10.28
C GLU A 467 -17.45 -10.51 -10.53
N GLU A 468 -17.92 -10.83 -11.74
CA GLU A 468 -19.35 -10.86 -12.06
C GLU A 468 -20.08 -11.99 -11.30
N LEU A 469 -19.47 -13.17 -11.19
CA LEU A 469 -20.00 -14.29 -10.38
C LEU A 469 -20.05 -13.95 -8.89
N VAL A 470 -18.98 -13.37 -8.33
CA VAL A 470 -18.95 -12.91 -6.93
C VAL A 470 -20.03 -11.86 -6.69
N ARG A 471 -20.26 -10.93 -7.62
CA ARG A 471 -21.34 -9.94 -7.53
C ARG A 471 -22.73 -10.59 -7.53
N LYS A 472 -22.95 -11.61 -8.37
CA LYS A 472 -24.21 -12.37 -8.44
C LYS A 472 -24.46 -13.15 -7.14
N PHE A 473 -23.46 -13.85 -6.59
CA PHE A 473 -23.59 -14.55 -5.32
C PHE A 473 -23.76 -13.60 -4.12
N GLY A 474 -23.06 -12.46 -4.11
CA GLY A 474 -23.25 -11.42 -3.08
C GLY A 474 -24.66 -10.84 -3.06
N ALA A 475 -25.25 -10.60 -4.23
CA ALA A 475 -26.65 -10.17 -4.35
C ALA A 475 -27.65 -11.24 -3.85
N GLN A 476 -27.42 -12.51 -4.20
CA GLN A 476 -28.23 -13.63 -3.70
C GLN A 476 -28.11 -13.80 -2.18
N LEU A 477 -26.92 -13.63 -1.61
CA LEU A 477 -26.70 -13.72 -0.17
C LEU A 477 -27.46 -12.60 0.57
N ALA A 478 -27.35 -11.36 0.09
CA ALA A 478 -28.09 -10.22 0.65
C ALA A 478 -29.63 -10.42 0.60
N GLU A 479 -30.16 -11.02 -0.48
CA GLU A 479 -31.57 -11.39 -0.57
C GLU A 479 -31.97 -12.41 0.51
N LYS A 480 -31.12 -13.42 0.78
CA LYS A 480 -31.39 -14.43 1.82
C LYS A 480 -31.23 -13.89 3.24
N ASP A 481 -30.27 -12.99 3.49
CA ASP A 481 -30.14 -12.32 4.78
C ASP A 481 -31.30 -11.35 5.05
N GLN A 482 -31.81 -10.65 4.03
CA GLN A 482 -33.03 -9.85 4.16
C GLN A 482 -34.25 -10.73 4.47
N LEU A 483 -34.43 -11.85 3.75
CA LEU A 483 -35.52 -12.80 4.02
C LEU A 483 -35.43 -13.40 5.43
N LYS A 484 -34.22 -13.77 5.87
CA LYS A 484 -33.96 -14.26 7.23
C LYS A 484 -34.34 -13.21 8.28
N SER A 485 -33.94 -11.95 8.09
CA SER A 485 -34.25 -10.84 9.01
C SER A 485 -35.76 -10.62 9.16
N VAL A 486 -36.53 -10.71 8.06
CA VAL A 486 -38.00 -10.68 8.10
C VAL A 486 -38.56 -11.85 8.91
N LEU A 487 -38.11 -13.09 8.63
CA LEU A 487 -38.57 -14.29 9.36
C LEU A 487 -38.20 -14.27 10.85
N GLU A 488 -37.06 -13.69 11.23
CA GLU A 488 -36.67 -13.49 12.63
C GLU A 488 -37.53 -12.42 13.33
N SER A 489 -37.95 -11.38 12.61
CA SER A 489 -38.94 -10.40 13.08
C SER A 489 -40.32 -11.03 13.28
N ASP A 490 -40.82 -11.79 12.29
CA ASP A 490 -42.12 -12.46 12.37
C ASP A 490 -42.16 -13.49 13.51
N LEU A 491 -41.08 -14.27 13.69
CA LEU A 491 -40.93 -15.20 14.81
C LEU A 491 -40.92 -14.47 16.17
N LYS A 492 -40.37 -13.25 16.24
CA LYS A 492 -40.40 -12.41 17.46
C LYS A 492 -41.80 -11.87 17.74
N ILE A 493 -42.54 -11.49 16.69
CA ILE A 493 -43.94 -11.04 16.78
C ILE A 493 -44.83 -12.21 17.27
N GLU A 494 -44.73 -13.38 16.66
CA GLU A 494 -45.45 -14.60 17.07
C GLU A 494 -45.16 -14.99 18.53
N ARG A 495 -43.89 -14.94 18.96
CA ARG A 495 -43.52 -15.18 20.37
C ARG A 495 -44.18 -14.18 21.32
N ALA A 496 -44.26 -12.89 20.95
CA ALA A 496 -44.93 -11.87 21.76
C ALA A 496 -46.45 -12.05 21.79
N GLN A 497 -47.09 -12.35 20.65
CA GLN A 497 -48.52 -12.66 20.58
C GLN A 497 -48.87 -13.88 21.44
N ARG A 498 -48.10 -14.97 21.33
CA ARG A 498 -48.27 -16.18 22.14
C ARG A 498 -48.15 -15.91 23.64
N ALA A 499 -47.19 -15.09 24.06
CA ALA A 499 -47.05 -14.69 25.47
C ALA A 499 -48.25 -13.87 25.97
N SER A 500 -48.74 -12.93 25.15
CA SER A 500 -49.94 -12.13 25.46
C SER A 500 -51.20 -13.00 25.58
N LEU A 501 -51.40 -13.94 24.65
CA LEU A 501 -52.50 -14.91 24.70
C LEU A 501 -52.39 -15.82 25.93
N GLN A 502 -51.19 -16.28 26.29
CA GLN A 502 -50.99 -17.09 27.50
C GLN A 502 -51.33 -16.31 28.78
N SER A 503 -50.85 -15.08 28.92
CA SER A 503 -51.21 -14.18 30.03
C SER A 503 -52.72 -13.91 30.10
N THR A 504 -53.38 -13.84 28.94
CA THR A 504 -54.84 -13.66 28.84
C THR A 504 -55.59 -14.91 29.31
N VAL A 505 -55.13 -16.11 28.92
CA VAL A 505 -55.67 -17.39 29.41
C VAL A 505 -55.48 -17.54 30.92
N GLU A 506 -54.31 -17.17 31.46
CA GLU A 506 -54.08 -17.17 32.91
C GLU A 506 -55.01 -16.19 33.66
N ASN A 507 -55.28 -15.02 33.09
CA ASN A 507 -56.25 -14.07 33.65
C ASN A 507 -57.66 -14.67 33.67
N TYR A 508 -58.13 -15.27 32.56
CA TYR A 508 -59.42 -15.96 32.53
C TYR A 508 -59.48 -17.14 33.52
N GLN A 509 -58.39 -17.91 33.70
CA GLN A 509 -58.33 -18.96 34.72
C GLN A 509 -58.47 -18.40 36.14
N LYS A 510 -57.81 -17.27 36.46
CA LYS A 510 -57.93 -16.56 37.74
C LYS A 510 -59.36 -16.04 37.97
N GLN A 511 -60.00 -15.48 36.93
CA GLN A 511 -61.40 -15.04 36.98
C GLN A 511 -62.37 -16.22 37.19
N ILE A 512 -62.18 -17.34 36.46
CA ILE A 512 -62.98 -18.56 36.63
C ILE A 512 -62.82 -19.15 38.04
N ALA A 513 -61.62 -19.09 38.63
CA ALA A 513 -61.39 -19.51 40.01
C ALA A 513 -62.15 -18.61 41.02
N SER A 514 -62.08 -17.29 40.85
CA SER A 514 -62.82 -16.31 41.66
C SER A 514 -64.34 -16.50 41.56
N LEU A 515 -64.87 -16.67 40.35
CA LEU A 515 -66.30 -16.94 40.12
C LEU A 515 -66.74 -18.28 40.76
N LYS A 516 -65.92 -19.33 40.67
CA LYS A 516 -66.20 -20.61 41.35
C LYS A 516 -66.22 -20.48 42.87
N ASP A 517 -65.38 -19.62 43.45
CA ASP A 517 -65.39 -19.36 44.90
C ASP A 517 -66.59 -18.52 45.33
N ASN A 518 -66.98 -17.52 44.53
CA ASN A 518 -68.21 -16.75 44.76
C ASN A 518 -69.48 -17.61 44.64
N ILE A 519 -69.49 -18.58 43.71
CA ILE A 519 -70.56 -19.59 43.62
C ILE A 519 -70.62 -20.45 44.89
N LYS A 520 -69.48 -20.93 45.42
CA LYS A 520 -69.45 -21.67 46.69
C LYS A 520 -69.97 -20.84 47.86
N LYS A 521 -69.55 -19.57 47.97
CA LYS A 521 -70.03 -18.63 49.00
C LYS A 521 -71.54 -18.41 48.91
N SER A 522 -72.06 -18.21 47.69
CA SER A 522 -73.50 -18.07 47.45
C SER A 522 -74.28 -19.36 47.79
N GLN A 523 -73.74 -20.53 47.45
CA GLN A 523 -74.33 -21.83 47.82
C GLN A 523 -74.37 -22.04 49.35
N LEU A 524 -73.31 -21.64 50.06
CA LEU A 524 -73.24 -21.75 51.52
C LEU A 524 -74.21 -20.77 52.20
N LEU A 525 -74.25 -19.51 51.75
CA LEU A 525 -75.23 -18.52 52.22
C LEU A 525 -76.68 -18.97 51.95
N ASN A 526 -76.94 -19.64 50.82
CA ASN A 526 -78.27 -20.20 50.52
C ASN A 526 -78.64 -21.38 51.45
N GLN A 527 -77.66 -22.19 51.89
CA GLN A 527 -77.89 -23.21 52.92
C GLN A 527 -78.17 -22.59 54.29
N GLU A 528 -77.54 -21.45 54.62
CA GLU A 528 -77.82 -20.69 55.85
C GLU A 528 -79.21 -20.02 55.78
N TYR A 529 -79.58 -19.48 54.62
CA TYR A 529 -80.92 -18.93 54.38
C TYR A 529 -82.02 -19.98 54.52
N GLU A 530 -81.87 -21.18 53.93
CA GLU A 530 -82.87 -22.25 54.08
C GLU A 530 -82.96 -22.76 55.53
N LYS A 531 -81.84 -22.83 56.29
CA LYS A 531 -81.89 -23.10 57.75
C LYS A 531 -82.65 -22.01 58.51
N LEU A 532 -82.38 -20.73 58.21
CA LEU A 532 -83.05 -19.59 58.84
C LEU A 532 -84.54 -19.55 58.51
N LYS A 533 -84.92 -19.92 57.29
CA LYS A 533 -86.29 -20.04 56.80
C LYS A 533 -87.06 -21.19 57.47
N ILE A 534 -86.41 -22.33 57.70
CA ILE A 534 -86.97 -23.43 58.52
C ILE A 534 -87.20 -22.93 59.96
N SER A 535 -86.19 -22.32 60.58
CA SER A 535 -86.31 -21.78 61.94
C SER A 535 -87.36 -20.67 62.06
N HIS A 536 -87.53 -19.84 61.02
CA HIS A 536 -88.60 -18.84 60.96
C HIS A 536 -89.99 -19.48 60.86
N ALA A 537 -90.15 -20.55 60.08
CA ALA A 537 -91.42 -21.30 60.03
C ALA A 537 -91.73 -22.02 61.36
N GLU A 538 -90.70 -22.52 62.05
CA GLU A 538 -90.82 -23.06 63.41
C GLU A 538 -91.25 -21.99 64.42
N LEU A 539 -90.63 -20.79 64.38
CA LEU A 539 -91.04 -19.64 65.19
C LEU A 539 -92.46 -19.17 64.85
N GLN A 540 -92.86 -19.15 63.58
CA GLN A 540 -94.20 -18.75 63.15
C GLN A 540 -95.26 -19.75 63.63
N LYS A 541 -94.94 -21.05 63.63
CA LYS A 541 -95.79 -22.10 64.21
C LYS A 541 -95.88 -21.97 65.74
N LEU A 542 -94.79 -21.69 66.43
CA LEU A 542 -94.79 -21.43 67.87
C LEU A 542 -95.60 -20.15 68.20
N HIS A 543 -95.51 -19.12 67.37
CA HIS A 543 -96.29 -17.89 67.53
C HIS A 543 -97.79 -18.16 67.35
N SER A 544 -98.21 -18.88 66.31
CA SER A 544 -99.63 -19.22 66.14
C SER A 544 -100.14 -20.21 67.19
N GLU A 545 -99.28 -21.08 67.74
CA GLU A 545 -99.62 -21.88 68.93
C GLU A 545 -99.82 -21.01 70.17
N HIS A 546 -99.01 -19.95 70.37
CA HIS A 546 -99.20 -18.97 71.44
C HIS A 546 -100.45 -18.10 71.23
N GLU A 547 -100.73 -17.63 70.01
CA GLU A 547 -101.97 -16.92 69.67
C GLU A 547 -103.20 -17.80 69.94
N ARG A 548 -103.18 -19.07 69.49
CA ARG A 548 -104.24 -20.05 69.77
C ARG A 548 -104.41 -20.30 71.27
N THR A 549 -103.33 -20.31 72.04
CA THR A 549 -103.38 -20.44 73.52
C THR A 549 -103.95 -19.17 74.18
N LEU A 550 -103.66 -17.98 73.65
CA LEU A 550 -104.25 -16.71 74.08
C LEU A 550 -105.74 -16.64 73.72
N GLU A 551 -106.14 -17.17 72.57
CA GLU A 551 -107.54 -17.27 72.14
C GLU A 551 -108.31 -18.29 72.99
N GLU A 552 -107.73 -19.45 73.30
CA GLU A 552 -108.29 -20.43 74.25
C GLU A 552 -108.43 -19.82 75.66
N MET A 553 -107.44 -19.07 76.15
CA MET A 553 -107.56 -18.33 77.41
C MET A 553 -108.63 -17.23 77.34
N GLY A 554 -108.79 -16.56 76.20
CA GLY A 554 -109.85 -15.56 75.97
C GLY A 554 -111.26 -16.18 75.98
N ILE A 555 -111.41 -17.38 75.40
CA ILE A 555 -112.64 -18.17 75.46
C ILE A 555 -112.94 -18.59 76.90
N GLN A 556 -111.94 -19.10 77.65
CA GLN A 556 -112.12 -19.43 79.06
C GLN A 556 -112.48 -18.21 79.92
N LEU A 557 -111.90 -17.03 79.66
CA LEU A 557 -112.30 -15.78 80.31
C LEU A 557 -113.75 -15.42 80.00
N LYS A 558 -114.18 -15.58 78.74
CA LYS A 558 -115.57 -15.33 78.30
C LYS A 558 -116.55 -16.28 78.97
N GLU A 559 -116.24 -17.58 79.06
CA GLU A 559 -117.06 -18.56 79.78
C GLU A 559 -117.10 -18.30 81.30
N SER A 560 -115.97 -17.93 81.89
CA SER A 560 -115.91 -17.54 83.31
C SER A 560 -116.73 -16.29 83.57
N LYS A 561 -116.74 -15.32 82.64
CA LYS A 561 -117.58 -14.12 82.74
C LYS A 561 -119.07 -14.46 82.61
N LEU A 562 -119.44 -15.30 81.64
CA LEU A 562 -120.83 -15.76 81.47
C LEU A 562 -121.36 -16.44 82.74
N LYS A 563 -120.57 -17.31 83.38
CA LYS A 563 -120.93 -17.93 84.68
C LYS A 563 -121.12 -16.91 85.81
N ILE A 564 -120.43 -15.76 85.77
CA ILE A 564 -120.58 -14.66 86.73
C ILE A 564 -121.81 -13.79 86.41
N GLU A 565 -122.23 -13.70 85.15
CA GLU A 565 -123.50 -13.07 84.76
C GLU A 565 -124.70 -13.96 85.16
N ASP A 566 -124.66 -15.27 84.91
CA ASP A 566 -125.68 -16.27 85.30
C ASP A 566 -125.97 -16.25 86.82
N LEU A 567 -124.90 -16.13 87.63
CA LEU A 567 -124.99 -16.02 89.08
C LEU A 567 -125.55 -14.67 89.58
N LYS A 568 -125.67 -13.65 88.72
CA LYS A 568 -126.34 -12.38 89.05
C LYS A 568 -127.84 -12.42 88.68
N GLU A 569 -128.20 -12.96 87.52
CA GLU A 569 -129.62 -13.07 87.13
C GLU A 569 -130.39 -13.96 88.11
N THR A 570 -129.81 -15.11 88.48
CA THR A 570 -130.38 -16.01 89.50
C THR A 570 -130.54 -15.37 90.89
N GLN A 571 -129.80 -14.30 91.20
CA GLN A 571 -129.92 -13.56 92.45
C GLN A 571 -131.05 -12.50 92.44
N MET A 572 -131.45 -11.97 91.28
CA MET A 572 -132.50 -10.94 91.19
C MET A 572 -133.93 -11.49 91.27
N VAL A 573 -134.18 -12.70 90.75
CA VAL A 573 -135.55 -13.27 90.66
C VAL A 573 -136.16 -13.64 92.02
N MET A 574 -135.36 -13.79 93.08
CA MET A 574 -135.82 -14.29 94.39
C MET A 574 -136.38 -13.24 95.37
N LYS A 575 -136.56 -11.97 94.98
CA LYS A 575 -136.91 -10.89 95.93
C LYS A 575 -138.38 -10.45 96.02
N GLU A 576 -139.27 -10.88 95.13
CA GLU A 576 -140.68 -10.43 95.10
C GLU A 576 -141.70 -11.58 95.13
N ALA A 577 -141.61 -12.48 96.12
CA ALA A 577 -142.58 -13.55 96.35
C ALA A 577 -143.06 -13.60 97.81
N VAL A 578 -144.28 -13.13 98.06
CA VAL A 578 -144.91 -13.12 99.40
C VAL A 578 -145.72 -14.40 99.62
N TRP A 579 -145.41 -15.15 100.68
CA TRP A 579 -146.09 -16.40 101.04
C TRP A 579 -147.25 -16.17 102.02
N THR A 580 -148.36 -16.92 101.85
CA THR A 580 -149.55 -16.88 102.72
C THR A 580 -149.87 -18.28 103.23
N GLN A 581 -150.48 -18.42 104.41
CA GLN A 581 -150.57 -19.71 105.12
C GLN A 581 -151.69 -20.65 104.61
N ASP A 582 -151.36 -21.94 104.44
CA ASP A 582 -152.19 -22.98 103.81
C ASP A 582 -153.58 -23.26 104.40
N LYS A 583 -153.89 -22.80 105.63
CA LYS A 583 -155.13 -23.21 106.35
C LYS A 583 -156.43 -22.57 105.83
N GLN A 584 -156.38 -21.72 104.80
CA GLN A 584 -157.53 -20.91 104.36
C GLN A 584 -157.85 -20.99 102.85
N VAL A 585 -157.26 -21.94 102.10
CA VAL A 585 -157.46 -22.07 100.64
C VAL A 585 -158.12 -23.40 100.27
N THR A 586 -159.43 -23.38 99.99
CA THR A 586 -160.22 -24.59 99.65
C THR A 586 -160.48 -24.78 98.15
N TYR A 587 -160.13 -23.80 97.31
CA TYR A 587 -160.38 -23.79 95.85
C TYR A 587 -159.18 -23.22 95.08
N CYS A 588 -158.88 -23.77 93.90
CA CYS A 588 -157.79 -23.27 93.05
C CYS A 588 -158.23 -22.09 92.17
N LYS A 589 -157.58 -20.92 92.31
CA LYS A 589 -157.92 -19.69 91.57
C LYS A 589 -157.79 -19.78 90.04
N GLN A 590 -157.04 -20.74 89.50
CA GLN A 590 -156.78 -20.83 88.05
C GLN A 590 -157.66 -21.86 87.31
N CYS A 591 -158.39 -22.73 88.04
CA CYS A 591 -159.30 -23.73 87.44
C CYS A 591 -160.63 -23.91 88.19
N ASN A 592 -160.85 -23.14 89.26
CA ASN A 592 -162.09 -22.99 90.04
C ASN A 592 -162.79 -24.31 90.44
N LYS A 593 -162.02 -25.29 90.92
CA LYS A 593 -162.50 -26.57 91.45
C LYS A 593 -162.06 -26.78 92.91
N PRO A 594 -162.86 -27.50 93.73
CA PRO A 594 -162.51 -27.82 95.11
C PRO A 594 -161.36 -28.84 95.18
N PHE A 595 -160.52 -28.72 96.21
CA PHE A 595 -159.53 -29.75 96.52
C PHE A 595 -160.17 -30.94 97.25
N SER A 596 -159.82 -32.16 96.85
CA SER A 596 -160.27 -33.41 97.48
C SER A 596 -159.13 -34.43 97.57
N VAL A 597 -159.25 -35.39 98.52
CA VAL A 597 -158.14 -36.27 98.93
C VAL A 597 -157.97 -37.47 97.97
N ALA A 598 -157.73 -37.20 96.69
CA ALA A 598 -157.47 -38.23 95.67
C ALA A 598 -156.66 -37.72 94.46
N ARG A 599 -155.33 -37.56 94.62
CA ARG A 599 -154.32 -37.70 93.55
C ARG A 599 -152.89 -37.67 94.12
N ARG A 600 -152.28 -38.85 94.25
CA ARG A 600 -150.83 -39.05 94.44
C ARG A 600 -150.39 -40.17 93.48
N LYS A 601 -149.18 -40.07 92.92
CA LYS A 601 -148.46 -41.11 92.15
C LYS A 601 -149.01 -41.44 90.72
N PRO A 602 -148.26 -42.19 89.87
CA PRO A 602 -148.05 -41.85 88.45
C PRO A 602 -148.61 -42.87 87.44
N LEU A 603 -148.28 -42.70 86.15
CA LEU A 603 -148.34 -43.74 85.10
C LEU A 603 -147.31 -43.48 83.97
N GLN A 604 -147.07 -44.50 83.14
CA GLN A 604 -146.09 -44.56 82.04
C GLN A 604 -146.80 -44.62 80.67
N LEU A 605 -146.08 -44.30 79.57
CA LEU A 605 -146.23 -44.70 78.14
C LEU A 605 -145.44 -43.68 77.27
N GLU A 606 -144.98 -43.91 76.03
CA GLU A 606 -144.27 -45.04 75.39
C GLU A 606 -143.56 -44.55 74.08
N GLU A 607 -142.63 -45.34 73.54
CA GLU A 607 -141.85 -45.28 72.27
C GLU A 607 -141.84 -44.07 71.30
N ALA A 608 -140.63 -43.77 70.78
CA ALA A 608 -140.35 -43.60 69.34
C ALA A 608 -138.84 -43.76 68.99
N THR A 609 -138.54 -44.37 67.85
CA THR A 609 -137.20 -44.55 67.19
C THR A 609 -137.33 -44.16 65.69
N PRO A 610 -136.34 -44.21 64.73
CA PRO A 610 -135.10 -45.02 64.70
C PRO A 610 -133.85 -44.50 63.90
N SER A 611 -132.79 -45.36 63.88
CA SER A 611 -131.81 -45.57 62.76
C SER A 611 -130.69 -44.52 62.51
N THR A 612 -129.46 -44.85 62.05
CA THR A 612 -128.84 -46.15 61.62
C THR A 612 -127.30 -46.20 61.77
N THR A 613 -126.72 -47.41 61.84
CA THR A 613 -125.29 -47.81 61.71
C THR A 613 -124.94 -48.17 60.23
N PRO A 614 -123.83 -48.85 59.79
CA PRO A 614 -122.65 -49.52 60.43
C PRO A 614 -121.27 -49.11 59.77
N HIS A 615 -120.12 -49.82 59.71
CA HIS A 615 -119.66 -51.19 60.06
C HIS A 615 -118.10 -51.27 60.29
N ARG A 616 -117.55 -52.49 60.47
CA ARG A 616 -116.11 -52.90 60.42
C ARG A 616 -115.74 -53.48 59.00
N ASP A 617 -114.58 -54.08 58.63
CA ASP A 617 -113.67 -55.01 59.34
C ASP A 617 -112.28 -55.28 58.69
N HIS A 618 -111.41 -55.98 59.46
CA HIS A 618 -110.14 -56.70 59.19
C HIS A 618 -109.36 -56.64 57.85
N HIS A 619 -108.00 -56.52 57.93
CA HIS A 619 -107.08 -57.68 57.83
C HIS A 619 -105.60 -57.38 58.27
N ARG A 620 -104.61 -58.26 57.96
CA ARG A 620 -103.36 -58.48 58.75
C ARG A 620 -102.15 -58.95 57.89
N ARG A 621 -100.91 -58.67 58.35
CA ARG A 621 -99.56 -59.25 58.01
C ARG A 621 -98.68 -58.58 56.90
N GLY A 622 -97.41 -58.33 57.24
CA GLY A 622 -96.23 -58.92 56.55
C GLY A 622 -95.40 -58.09 55.53
N PRO A 623 -94.06 -57.94 55.70
CA PRO A 623 -93.11 -57.49 54.67
C PRO A 623 -92.52 -58.68 53.86
N PRO A 624 -91.95 -58.48 52.64
CA PRO A 624 -90.48 -58.57 52.50
C PRO A 624 -89.79 -57.84 51.29
N ARG A 625 -88.45 -57.91 51.34
CA ARG A 625 -87.33 -57.78 50.36
C ARG A 625 -87.57 -57.76 48.81
N LEU A 626 -86.69 -56.98 48.14
CA LEU A 626 -85.88 -57.20 46.89
C LEU A 626 -86.09 -58.50 46.06
N PRO A 627 -85.87 -58.55 44.70
CA PRO A 627 -84.69 -57.94 44.02
C PRO A 627 -84.75 -57.54 42.50
N GLY A 628 -83.70 -56.83 42.03
CA GLY A 628 -83.14 -56.88 40.65
C GLY A 628 -83.82 -56.04 39.54
N GLY A 629 -83.11 -55.52 38.52
CA GLY A 629 -81.66 -55.44 38.27
C GLY A 629 -81.28 -55.18 36.80
N ARG A 630 -80.03 -54.72 36.52
CA ARG A 630 -79.44 -54.40 35.17
C ARG A 630 -80.08 -53.18 34.48
N THR A 631 -79.43 -52.34 33.66
CA THR A 631 -78.04 -52.10 33.15
C THR A 631 -77.86 -50.56 33.02
N SER A 632 -76.71 -49.92 32.77
CA SER A 632 -75.44 -50.32 32.13
C SER A 632 -74.21 -49.53 32.60
N SER A 633 -73.03 -50.13 32.34
CA SER A 633 -71.70 -49.51 32.12
C SER A 633 -71.70 -48.18 31.31
N LEU A 634 -70.65 -47.34 31.30
CA LEU A 634 -69.25 -47.50 31.75
C LEU A 634 -68.75 -46.35 32.66
N ARG A 635 -67.58 -46.55 33.27
CA ARG A 635 -66.66 -45.50 33.74
C ARG A 635 -65.21 -45.80 33.32
N ASP A 636 -64.42 -44.73 33.28
CA ASP A 636 -62.98 -44.61 33.51
C ASP A 636 -61.98 -45.51 32.73
N CYS A 637 -61.05 -44.86 32.03
CA CYS A 637 -59.67 -45.32 31.84
C CYS A 637 -58.72 -44.11 31.84
N GLN A 638 -57.56 -44.24 32.50
CA GLN A 638 -56.55 -43.18 32.67
C GLN A 638 -55.33 -43.44 31.78
N ILE A 639 -54.77 -42.42 31.11
CA ILE A 639 -53.35 -42.40 30.69
C ILE A 639 -52.79 -40.95 30.79
N PRO A 640 -51.67 -40.72 31.50
CA PRO A 640 -50.94 -39.43 31.57
C PRO A 640 -49.69 -39.42 30.62
N PRO A 641 -48.83 -38.39 30.60
CA PRO A 641 -48.21 -37.89 29.36
C PRO A 641 -46.88 -38.55 28.95
N ARG A 642 -46.45 -38.31 27.70
CA ARG A 642 -45.02 -38.26 27.31
C ARG A 642 -44.74 -37.50 26.00
N ALA A 643 -43.81 -36.56 26.10
CA ALA A 643 -42.77 -36.27 25.11
C ALA A 643 -41.44 -36.87 25.68
N PRO A 644 -40.28 -36.88 24.99
CA PRO A 644 -39.96 -36.24 23.70
C PRO A 644 -39.22 -37.14 22.68
N GLN A 645 -39.14 -36.63 21.45
CA GLN A 645 -37.87 -36.41 20.73
C GLN A 645 -38.04 -35.22 19.78
#